data_AF-A0AA89BT71-F1
#
_entry.id   AF-A0AA89BT71-F1
#
_cell.length_a   1.000
_cell.length_b   1.000
_cell.length_c   1.000
_cell.angle_alpha   90.00
_cell.angle_beta   90.00
_cell.angle_gamma   90.00
#
_symmetry.space_group_name_H-M   'P 1'
#
loop_
_entity.id
_entity.type
_entity.pdbx_description
1 polymer ?
#
loop_
_entity_poly.entity_id
_entity_poly.type
_entity_poly.pdbx_seq_one_letter_code
_entity_poly.pdbx_strand_id
1 'polypeptide(L)'
;MGKLEGFEFWKKTLNGAKLVVAPMVDQSELAWRMLSRRYSAELCYTPMFHAAVFVRDANYRKESLQTCSEDRPLIVQFCANDPDTFLKAAEMAQDHCDAIDLNLGCPQSIAKRGHYGAFLQDEWELLEKMVSLCHQKLKVPITCKIRVFESKERTVKYAKMLERAGCQLLTVHGRNREQKGRYTGLANWDYIKAVRENVSIPVYANGNIQYLSDVHKCMEETGVHGVMSAEGNLHNPALFAGQDPFVWDMAEEYLDLAEKYPCPLSYARGHMFKILHHSLNVHAEIRDMIAVGRSLDCFKLAVLKLKEKCLPEVEKFKENPESFTSDLPLPYWICQPYVRPNPELEEERKKMKESVKRHLDETVAPEFAGLSKNKMKKLLRNPNKKFKGRREEQYEKCFSCTNCRGKKCAFLMCKICCKKKTLEETLDCKGHGIMLRTKSLSKKALDQKLQQLQNQKLNSDIVVDACDIGTDRECDRVSAESKENQELVLNSTQESVQTETNCGVRDTGDINVESDHSNWRQINGVWHTGIVVYGREFFFGGTGGIESCNPGGTMLGQPDEIVNLGETQIPYELFHDHLFELAQSQFRPSCYHLLDHNCNTFSSEIAKFLTGNDIPSHITGLPAEVLSTPFGQMIRPFVDAMSVQPSGGHALFDTNTPNPAPSVPPTNTFLTDMPNQSNSSQDANRVSPSNSQDSKSEEFDDFQPESEDEKEVDEPIIYKDPLPELSSWKNEGSEKLSDKDLTLIKDIYDYCKDGQRTWSLSKDHIQTIHKVIGDGRMGDHLRVNIGVLLQDLVLIEDFVTLLDHEPTKLVMNLMQHFEEVTEGVQISVLKFFTNCCSSHFGHTFLTRENGSQTSMMKLLTNICVNCLLKDDVQINQKISALVFNLSRFKMPEDNQVEIGSAILECLQRKLEEQTAYNLMKCLLRLMEDNEMCDLAGVVGMNCSTHQKLSARVRNLCDLAMEKTAL
;
A
#
# COMPACT_ATOMS: atom_id res chain seq x y z
N MET A 1 42.51 8.01 -27.57
CA MET A 1 41.88 9.34 -27.70
C MET A 1 41.30 9.71 -26.35
N GLY A 2 41.36 10.98 -25.96
CA GLY A 2 40.77 11.45 -24.69
C GLY A 2 39.24 11.35 -24.71
N LYS A 3 38.63 11.36 -23.52
CA LYS A 3 37.17 11.43 -23.35
C LYS A 3 36.66 12.72 -23.98
N LEU A 4 35.65 12.62 -24.86
CA LEU A 4 35.03 13.80 -25.49
C LEU A 4 34.18 14.57 -24.47
N GLU A 5 34.07 15.88 -24.67
CA GLU A 5 33.42 16.80 -23.74
C GLU A 5 32.36 17.68 -24.42
N GLY A 6 31.36 18.10 -23.65
CA GLY A 6 30.29 19.02 -24.03
C GLY A 6 29.69 18.74 -25.40
N PHE A 7 29.76 19.74 -26.28
CA PHE A 7 29.22 19.65 -27.64
C PHE A 7 29.95 18.64 -28.53
N GLU A 8 31.23 18.35 -28.32
CA GLU A 8 31.95 17.34 -29.10
C GLU A 8 31.48 15.94 -28.72
N PHE A 9 31.28 15.68 -27.43
CA PHE A 9 30.61 14.47 -26.93
C PHE A 9 29.22 14.30 -27.56
N TRP A 10 28.38 15.34 -27.48
CA TRP A 10 27.03 15.26 -28.03
C TRP A 10 27.02 15.03 -29.54
N LYS A 11 27.87 15.73 -30.33
CA LYS A 11 27.91 15.58 -31.79
C LYS A 11 28.48 14.23 -32.24
N LYS A 12 29.55 13.75 -31.61
CA LYS A 12 30.33 12.59 -32.11
C LYS A 12 29.97 11.28 -31.43
N THR A 13 29.67 11.29 -30.13
CA THR A 13 29.31 10.09 -29.38
C THR A 13 27.81 9.86 -29.40
N LEU A 14 27.02 10.91 -29.19
CA LEU A 14 25.54 10.82 -29.21
C LEU A 14 24.93 11.14 -30.58
N ASN A 15 25.75 11.28 -31.63
CA ASN A 15 25.31 11.59 -33.01
C ASN A 15 24.43 12.83 -33.16
N GLY A 16 24.55 13.80 -32.24
CA GLY A 16 23.71 14.99 -32.23
C GLY A 16 22.23 14.70 -31.95
N ALA A 17 21.94 13.61 -31.22
CA ALA A 17 20.59 13.16 -30.92
C ALA A 17 19.75 14.29 -30.28
N LYS A 18 18.51 14.42 -30.76
CA LYS A 18 17.50 15.39 -30.36
C LYS A 18 16.25 14.72 -29.81
N LEU A 19 15.95 13.49 -30.24
CA LEU A 19 14.74 12.76 -29.89
C LEU A 19 15.07 11.69 -28.84
N VAL A 20 14.75 11.97 -27.58
CA VAL A 20 15.27 11.22 -26.42
C VAL A 20 14.16 10.50 -25.66
N VAL A 21 14.35 9.20 -25.41
CA VAL A 21 13.47 8.43 -24.50
C VAL A 21 13.96 8.57 -23.07
N ALA A 22 13.06 8.93 -22.17
CA ALA A 22 13.37 9.16 -20.75
C ALA A 22 13.72 7.86 -19.99
N PRO A 23 14.50 7.97 -18.90
CA PRO A 23 14.62 6.90 -17.93
C PRO A 23 13.31 6.73 -17.16
N MET A 24 12.75 5.53 -17.19
CA MET A 24 11.47 5.16 -16.56
C MET A 24 11.63 3.80 -15.89
N VAL A 25 11.45 3.75 -14.57
CA VAL A 25 11.53 2.50 -13.79
C VAL A 25 10.50 1.51 -14.35
N ASP A 26 10.94 0.28 -14.61
CA ASP A 26 10.14 -0.83 -15.17
C ASP A 26 9.52 -0.59 -16.56
N GLN A 27 9.87 0.54 -17.21
CA GLN A 27 9.19 1.00 -18.45
C GLN A 27 10.17 1.51 -19.52
N SER A 28 11.47 1.38 -19.29
CA SER A 28 12.51 1.72 -20.27
C SER A 28 13.52 0.59 -20.39
N GLU A 29 13.08 -0.66 -20.20
CA GLU A 29 13.85 -1.87 -20.42
C GLU A 29 14.24 -2.04 -21.89
N LEU A 30 15.14 -2.99 -22.19
CA LEU A 30 15.71 -3.14 -23.52
C LEU A 30 14.63 -3.29 -24.62
N ALA A 31 13.60 -4.10 -24.40
CA ALA A 31 12.50 -4.28 -25.35
C ALA A 31 11.82 -2.94 -25.71
N TRP A 32 11.51 -2.11 -24.71
CA TRP A 32 10.92 -0.79 -24.92
C TRP A 32 11.84 0.18 -25.65
N ARG A 33 13.14 0.19 -25.31
CA ARG A 33 14.13 1.03 -25.99
C ARG A 33 14.27 0.64 -27.45
N MET A 34 14.30 -0.66 -27.75
CA MET A 34 14.35 -1.16 -29.12
C MET A 34 13.10 -0.79 -29.92
N LEU A 35 11.91 -0.89 -29.33
CA LEU A 35 10.67 -0.44 -29.97
C LEU A 35 10.76 1.05 -30.29
N SER A 36 11.09 1.87 -29.29
CA SER A 36 11.20 3.32 -29.46
C SER A 36 12.22 3.71 -30.53
N ARG A 37 13.34 2.99 -30.67
CA ARG A 37 14.35 3.21 -31.72
C ARG A 37 13.84 2.92 -33.12
N ARG A 38 12.99 1.89 -33.29
CA ARG A 38 12.31 1.62 -34.58
C ARG A 38 11.43 2.79 -35.00
N TYR A 39 10.97 3.58 -34.04
CA TYR A 39 10.14 4.76 -34.23
C TYR A 39 10.88 6.09 -33.97
N SER A 40 12.11 6.20 -34.47
CA SER A 40 12.89 7.44 -34.52
C SER A 40 13.42 7.97 -33.19
N ALA A 41 13.41 7.20 -32.10
CA ALA A 41 14.20 7.56 -30.93
C ALA A 41 15.70 7.47 -31.27
N GLU A 42 16.42 8.57 -31.06
CA GLU A 42 17.85 8.70 -31.40
C GLU A 42 18.74 8.37 -30.21
N LEU A 43 18.23 8.58 -28.99
CA LEU A 43 18.93 8.33 -27.74
C LEU A 43 17.95 7.75 -26.71
N CYS A 44 18.37 6.71 -26.00
CA CYS A 44 17.58 6.13 -24.92
C CYS A 44 18.37 6.11 -23.62
N TYR A 45 17.62 6.12 -22.52
CA TYR A 45 18.15 5.92 -21.18
C TYR A 45 17.69 4.57 -20.64
N THR A 46 18.49 3.94 -19.80
CA THR A 46 18.05 2.77 -19.02
C THR A 46 17.01 3.15 -17.96
N PRO A 47 16.35 2.18 -17.32
CA PRO A 47 15.71 2.42 -16.03
C PRO A 47 16.73 2.98 -15.02
N MET A 48 16.22 3.64 -13.99
CA MET A 48 17.05 4.17 -12.91
C MET A 48 17.54 3.01 -12.03
N PHE A 49 18.85 2.85 -11.89
CA PHE A 49 19.45 1.82 -11.03
C PHE A 49 19.93 2.40 -9.71
N HIS A 50 19.76 1.64 -8.61
CA HIS A 50 20.27 2.06 -7.32
C HIS A 50 21.75 1.71 -7.17
N ALA A 51 22.63 2.70 -7.07
CA ALA A 51 24.09 2.48 -7.10
C ALA A 51 24.58 1.48 -6.03
N ALA A 52 24.12 1.62 -4.77
CA ALA A 52 24.48 0.70 -3.70
C ALA A 52 24.05 -0.76 -3.96
N VAL A 53 22.84 -0.98 -4.48
CA VAL A 53 22.35 -2.32 -4.83
C VAL A 53 23.13 -2.86 -6.02
N PHE A 54 23.39 -2.02 -7.03
CA PHE A 54 24.18 -2.35 -8.20
C PHE A 54 25.58 -2.84 -7.83
N VAL A 55 26.27 -2.17 -6.91
CA VAL A 55 27.59 -2.62 -6.43
C VAL A 55 27.50 -3.96 -5.68
N ARG A 56 26.52 -4.10 -4.79
CA ARG A 56 26.39 -5.26 -3.89
C ARG A 56 25.92 -6.54 -4.59
N ASP A 57 24.98 -6.43 -5.52
CA ASP A 57 24.24 -7.57 -6.07
C ASP A 57 24.54 -7.76 -7.57
N ALA A 58 25.26 -8.85 -7.89
CA ALA A 58 25.63 -9.19 -9.25
C ALA A 58 24.45 -9.67 -10.12
N ASN A 59 23.44 -10.30 -9.51
CA ASN A 59 22.26 -10.75 -10.23
C ASN A 59 21.40 -9.55 -10.61
N TYR A 60 21.17 -8.64 -9.67
CA TYR A 60 20.49 -7.37 -9.96
C TYR A 60 21.15 -6.62 -11.13
N ARG A 61 22.49 -6.53 -11.15
CA ARG A 61 23.20 -5.93 -12.29
C ARG A 61 22.95 -6.66 -13.60
N LYS A 62 23.09 -7.99 -13.60
CA LYS A 62 22.98 -8.82 -14.80
C LYS A 62 21.56 -8.79 -15.39
N GLU A 63 20.55 -8.79 -14.53
CA GLU A 63 19.14 -8.78 -14.91
C GLU A 63 18.66 -7.39 -15.31
N SER A 64 19.13 -6.33 -14.62
CA SER A 64 18.67 -4.95 -14.87
C SER A 64 19.42 -4.27 -16.02
N LEU A 65 20.75 -4.45 -16.12
CA LEU A 65 21.58 -3.84 -17.18
C LEU A 65 21.62 -4.74 -18.43
N GLN A 66 20.46 -4.91 -19.07
CA GLN A 66 20.37 -5.55 -20.38
C GLN A 66 20.59 -4.53 -21.50
N THR A 67 21.41 -4.87 -22.49
CA THR A 67 21.67 -4.06 -23.69
C THR A 67 22.09 -4.94 -24.88
N CYS A 68 22.10 -4.37 -26.08
CA CYS A 68 22.62 -5.00 -27.30
C CYS A 68 23.39 -3.98 -28.17
N SER A 69 24.05 -4.43 -29.23
CA SER A 69 24.85 -3.57 -30.13
C SER A 69 24.03 -2.43 -30.75
N GLU A 70 22.77 -2.70 -31.05
CA GLU A 70 21.82 -1.79 -31.69
C GLU A 70 21.20 -0.79 -30.71
N ASP A 71 21.38 -1.00 -29.40
CA ASP A 71 20.84 -0.11 -28.37
C ASP A 71 21.73 1.11 -28.10
N ARG A 72 22.58 1.52 -29.05
CA ARG A 72 23.45 2.70 -28.92
C ARG A 72 23.01 3.84 -29.84
N PRO A 73 23.14 5.12 -29.41
CA PRO A 73 23.75 5.57 -28.16
C PRO A 73 22.85 5.35 -26.93
N LEU A 74 23.43 4.87 -25.82
CA LEU A 74 22.75 4.55 -24.56
C LEU A 74 23.33 5.35 -23.39
N ILE A 75 22.47 5.84 -22.50
CA ILE A 75 22.88 6.43 -21.23
C ILE A 75 22.35 5.61 -20.07
N VAL A 76 23.23 5.17 -19.18
CA VAL A 76 22.86 4.41 -17.98
C VAL A 76 22.63 5.36 -16.82
N GLN A 77 21.44 5.35 -16.22
CA GLN A 77 21.10 6.24 -15.13
C GLN A 77 21.18 5.56 -13.76
N PHE A 78 21.80 6.24 -12.79
CA PHE A 78 21.84 5.82 -11.39
C PHE A 78 21.14 6.81 -10.46
N CYS A 79 20.60 6.31 -9.36
CA CYS A 79 20.43 7.08 -8.14
C CYS A 79 21.54 6.71 -7.12
N ALA A 80 22.07 7.73 -6.45
CA ALA A 80 23.12 7.59 -5.46
C ALA A 80 23.15 8.83 -4.56
N ASN A 81 23.82 8.70 -3.41
CA ASN A 81 24.07 9.75 -2.42
C ASN A 81 25.46 9.67 -1.78
N ASP A 82 26.32 8.79 -2.30
CA ASP A 82 27.69 8.59 -1.84
C ASP A 82 28.64 8.58 -3.06
N PRO A 83 29.66 9.46 -3.11
CA PRO A 83 30.56 9.57 -4.26
C PRO A 83 31.30 8.28 -4.61
N ASP A 84 31.80 7.54 -3.62
CA ASP A 84 32.59 6.34 -3.86
C ASP A 84 31.73 5.17 -4.35
N THR A 85 30.55 4.99 -3.76
CA THR A 85 29.57 3.99 -4.19
C THR A 85 29.06 4.30 -5.59
N PHE A 86 28.78 5.58 -5.89
CA PHE A 86 28.37 5.98 -7.23
C PHE A 86 29.46 5.71 -8.26
N LEU A 87 30.71 6.09 -7.97
CA LEU A 87 31.84 5.83 -8.87
C LEU A 87 31.98 4.32 -9.15
N LYS A 88 31.96 3.48 -8.11
CA LYS A 88 32.06 2.01 -8.28
C LYS A 88 30.95 1.45 -9.16
N ALA A 89 29.71 1.89 -8.95
CA ALA A 89 28.57 1.46 -9.77
C ALA A 89 28.75 1.89 -11.24
N ALA A 90 29.17 3.14 -11.45
CA ALA A 90 29.42 3.72 -12.77
C ALA A 90 30.57 3.01 -13.49
N GLU A 91 31.66 2.65 -12.78
CA GLU A 91 32.79 1.91 -13.33
C GLU A 91 32.38 0.52 -13.84
N MET A 92 31.45 -0.14 -13.15
CA MET A 92 30.90 -1.44 -13.56
C MET A 92 29.97 -1.34 -14.78
N ALA A 93 29.38 -0.18 -15.05
CA ALA A 93 28.43 0.02 -16.16
C ALA A 93 29.07 0.68 -17.40
N GLN A 94 30.20 1.39 -17.26
CA GLN A 94 30.74 2.29 -18.29
C GLN A 94 31.01 1.64 -19.66
N ASP A 95 31.33 0.33 -19.70
CA ASP A 95 31.63 -0.36 -20.96
C ASP A 95 30.33 -0.75 -21.74
N HIS A 96 29.17 -0.67 -21.08
CA HIS A 96 27.85 -1.02 -21.64
C HIS A 96 27.07 0.19 -22.17
N CYS A 97 27.60 1.40 -22.03
CA CYS A 97 26.91 2.64 -22.39
C CYS A 97 27.85 3.66 -23.02
N ASP A 98 27.32 4.82 -23.39
CA ASP A 98 28.05 5.93 -24.00
C ASP A 98 28.19 7.12 -23.05
N ALA A 99 27.39 7.16 -21.98
CA ALA A 99 27.56 8.02 -20.81
C ALA A 99 26.85 7.45 -19.57
N ILE A 100 27.25 7.94 -18.40
CA ILE A 100 26.61 7.67 -17.11
C ILE A 100 25.80 8.89 -16.69
N ASP A 101 24.56 8.71 -16.24
CA ASP A 101 23.70 9.79 -15.75
C ASP A 101 23.43 9.68 -14.25
N LEU A 102 23.48 10.81 -13.55
CA LEU A 102 23.04 10.92 -12.16
C LEU A 102 21.61 11.48 -12.11
N ASN A 103 20.69 10.70 -11.53
CA ASN A 103 19.32 11.14 -11.29
C ASN A 103 19.27 12.12 -10.11
N LEU A 104 18.89 13.36 -10.41
CA LEU A 104 18.69 14.45 -9.44
C LEU A 104 17.27 15.04 -9.56
N GLY A 105 16.32 14.21 -10.00
CA GLY A 105 14.98 14.68 -10.38
C GLY A 105 13.82 13.80 -9.93
N CYS A 106 14.06 12.60 -9.39
CA CYS A 106 13.00 11.74 -8.85
C CYS A 106 12.37 12.35 -7.58
N PRO A 107 11.06 12.66 -7.55
CA PRO A 107 10.40 13.26 -6.39
C PRO A 107 9.64 12.23 -5.52
N GLN A 108 9.75 10.94 -5.84
CA GLN A 108 8.98 9.88 -5.22
C GLN A 108 9.38 9.67 -3.75
N SER A 109 8.46 9.17 -2.93
CA SER A 109 8.72 8.96 -1.50
C SER A 109 9.87 7.98 -1.23
N ILE A 110 10.09 7.00 -2.12
CA ILE A 110 11.27 6.12 -2.04
C ILE A 110 12.59 6.88 -2.19
N ALA A 111 12.63 7.93 -3.02
CA ALA A 111 13.80 8.80 -3.18
C ALA A 111 13.99 9.73 -1.97
N LYS A 112 12.90 10.16 -1.33
CA LYS A 112 12.95 10.91 -0.06
C LYS A 112 13.58 10.05 1.04
N ARG A 113 13.04 8.84 1.24
CA ARG A 113 13.52 7.88 2.25
C ARG A 113 14.96 7.45 2.01
N GLY A 114 15.29 7.12 0.77
CA GLY A 114 16.65 6.73 0.38
C GLY A 114 17.63 7.89 0.22
N HIS A 115 17.16 9.13 0.39
CA HIS A 115 17.95 10.35 0.30
C HIS A 115 18.73 10.46 -1.03
N TYR A 116 18.04 10.36 -2.16
CA TYR A 116 18.59 10.54 -3.50
C TYR A 116 17.61 11.29 -4.42
N GLY A 117 17.94 11.49 -5.69
CA GLY A 117 17.03 12.13 -6.65
C GLY A 117 16.85 13.62 -6.34
N ALA A 118 15.61 14.12 -6.38
CA ALA A 118 15.31 15.54 -6.19
C ALA A 118 15.57 16.03 -4.75
N PHE A 119 15.84 15.13 -3.81
CA PHE A 119 16.14 15.48 -2.41
C PHE A 119 17.59 15.88 -2.19
N LEU A 120 18.48 15.59 -3.14
CA LEU A 120 19.88 16.05 -3.12
C LEU A 120 20.07 17.43 -3.74
N GLN A 121 19.04 18.02 -4.38
CA GLN A 121 19.20 19.26 -5.13
C GLN A 121 19.69 20.45 -4.27
N ASP A 122 19.49 20.38 -2.95
CA ASP A 122 19.94 21.39 -1.98
C ASP A 122 21.39 21.19 -1.49
N GLU A 123 22.00 20.02 -1.75
CA GLU A 123 23.31 19.62 -1.21
C GLU A 123 24.45 19.76 -2.23
N TRP A 124 24.73 21.01 -2.60
CA TRP A 124 25.62 21.29 -3.73
C TRP A 124 27.03 20.76 -3.57
N GLU A 125 27.59 20.76 -2.35
CA GLU A 125 28.92 20.19 -2.09
C GLU A 125 28.99 18.69 -2.37
N LEU A 126 27.95 17.94 -1.98
CA LEU A 126 27.87 16.51 -2.23
C LEU A 126 27.73 16.24 -3.73
N LEU A 127 26.88 17.01 -4.41
CA LEU A 127 26.70 16.91 -5.86
C LEU A 127 27.99 17.23 -6.63
N GLU A 128 28.70 18.30 -6.27
CA GLU A 128 29.99 18.65 -6.85
C GLU A 128 30.99 17.49 -6.68
N LYS A 129 31.07 16.88 -5.48
CA LYS A 129 31.95 15.72 -5.23
C LYS A 129 31.57 14.52 -6.10
N MET A 130 30.30 14.14 -6.15
CA MET A 130 29.85 12.99 -6.95
C MET A 130 30.13 13.18 -8.44
N VAL A 131 29.78 14.35 -8.99
CA VAL A 131 29.93 14.64 -10.42
C VAL A 131 31.40 14.78 -10.80
N SER A 132 32.19 15.53 -10.01
CA SER A 132 33.62 15.73 -10.29
C SER A 132 34.44 14.46 -10.19
N LEU A 133 34.16 13.61 -9.19
CA LEU A 133 34.85 12.33 -9.04
C LEU A 133 34.59 11.42 -10.24
N CYS A 134 33.33 11.27 -10.65
CA CYS A 134 32.97 10.48 -11.83
C CYS A 134 33.53 11.09 -13.13
N HIS A 135 33.47 12.41 -13.29
CA HIS A 135 34.07 13.10 -14.43
C HIS A 135 35.58 12.87 -14.52
N GLN A 136 36.31 12.79 -13.40
CA GLN A 136 37.75 12.56 -13.43
C GLN A 136 38.13 11.09 -13.69
N LYS A 137 37.32 10.14 -13.20
CA LYS A 137 37.70 8.71 -13.14
C LYS A 137 37.10 7.86 -14.26
N LEU A 138 35.91 8.19 -14.75
CA LEU A 138 35.23 7.39 -15.77
C LEU A 138 35.82 7.59 -17.17
N LYS A 139 35.83 6.53 -17.98
CA LYS A 139 36.21 6.58 -19.40
C LYS A 139 35.14 7.25 -20.26
N VAL A 140 33.88 7.16 -19.85
CA VAL A 140 32.72 7.78 -20.52
C VAL A 140 32.30 9.08 -19.82
N PRO A 141 31.62 10.01 -20.51
CA PRO A 141 31.09 11.24 -19.92
C PRO A 141 30.04 11.00 -18.82
N ILE A 142 29.94 11.95 -17.90
CA ILE A 142 28.86 12.02 -16.91
C ILE A 142 27.84 13.10 -17.32
N THR A 143 26.57 12.76 -17.21
CA THR A 143 25.42 13.65 -17.44
C THR A 143 24.57 13.73 -16.17
N CYS A 144 23.69 14.72 -16.09
CA CYS A 144 22.74 14.83 -14.98
C CYS A 144 21.32 15.08 -15.51
N LYS A 145 20.33 14.53 -14.81
CA LYS A 145 18.91 14.85 -15.00
C LYS A 145 18.32 15.51 -13.76
N ILE A 146 17.87 16.75 -13.88
CA ILE A 146 17.41 17.58 -12.75
C ILE A 146 15.91 17.93 -12.84
N ARG A 147 15.34 18.32 -11.69
CA ARG A 147 14.15 19.17 -11.59
C ARG A 147 14.55 20.61 -11.28
N VAL A 148 13.62 21.55 -11.47
CA VAL A 148 13.86 22.98 -11.24
C VAL A 148 13.55 23.39 -9.79
N PHE A 149 14.16 24.47 -9.32
CA PHE A 149 13.76 25.14 -8.09
C PHE A 149 12.54 26.05 -8.34
N GLU A 150 11.94 26.56 -7.26
CA GLU A 150 10.91 27.62 -7.33
C GLU A 150 11.44 28.94 -7.92
N SER A 151 12.75 29.20 -7.80
CA SER A 151 13.40 30.37 -8.42
C SER A 151 14.17 29.94 -9.66
N LYS A 152 13.96 30.70 -10.74
CA LYS A 152 14.68 30.55 -12.01
C LYS A 152 16.17 30.83 -11.82
N GLU A 153 16.52 31.84 -11.03
CA GLU A 153 17.89 32.22 -10.71
C GLU A 153 18.61 31.11 -9.94
N ARG A 154 17.94 30.50 -8.95
CA ARG A 154 18.50 29.36 -8.20
C ARG A 154 18.70 28.15 -9.10
N THR A 155 17.75 27.87 -9.99
CA THR A 155 17.84 26.81 -10.99
C THR A 155 19.05 27.02 -11.92
N VAL A 156 19.28 28.25 -12.40
CA VAL A 156 20.43 28.58 -13.25
C VAL A 156 21.75 28.41 -12.49
N LYS A 157 21.83 28.85 -11.22
CA LYS A 157 23.03 28.65 -10.38
C LYS A 157 23.32 27.16 -10.16
N TYR A 158 22.28 26.38 -9.93
CA TYR A 158 22.36 24.93 -9.77
C TYR A 158 22.89 24.25 -11.04
N ALA A 159 22.35 24.61 -12.22
CA ALA A 159 22.84 24.10 -13.50
C ALA A 159 24.32 24.46 -13.76
N LYS A 160 24.72 25.71 -13.50
CA LYS A 160 26.12 26.15 -13.61
C LYS A 160 27.05 25.42 -12.64
N MET A 161 26.56 25.05 -11.45
CA MET A 161 27.34 24.24 -10.50
C MET A 161 27.63 22.86 -11.08
N LEU A 162 26.60 22.17 -11.59
CA LEU A 162 26.77 20.84 -12.18
C LEU A 162 27.70 20.87 -13.40
N GLU A 163 27.58 21.90 -14.25
CA GLU A 163 28.49 22.13 -15.37
C GLU A 163 29.94 22.27 -14.90
N ARG A 164 30.22 23.15 -13.92
CA ARG A 164 31.58 23.33 -13.37
C ARG A 164 32.13 22.06 -12.73
N ALA A 165 31.27 21.24 -12.13
CA ALA A 165 31.66 19.96 -11.55
C ALA A 165 32.06 18.92 -12.60
N GLY A 166 31.75 19.13 -13.88
CA GLY A 166 32.14 18.24 -14.98
C GLY A 166 30.99 17.51 -15.65
N CYS A 167 29.74 17.91 -15.41
CA CYS A 167 28.58 17.44 -16.19
C CYS A 167 28.73 17.84 -17.66
N GLN A 168 28.54 16.89 -18.59
CA GLN A 168 28.79 17.07 -20.02
C GLN A 168 27.52 17.27 -20.85
N LEU A 169 26.35 16.98 -20.27
CA LEU A 169 25.03 17.23 -20.85
C LEU A 169 24.01 17.29 -19.70
N LEU A 170 23.10 18.26 -19.74
CA LEU A 170 22.10 18.46 -18.69
C LEU A 170 20.68 18.24 -19.22
N THR A 171 19.92 17.33 -18.62
CA THR A 171 18.48 17.20 -18.87
C THR A 171 17.69 17.93 -17.80
N VAL A 172 16.82 18.87 -18.19
CA VAL A 172 16.03 19.69 -17.26
C VAL A 172 14.56 19.35 -17.37
N HIS A 173 13.99 18.77 -16.30
CA HIS A 173 12.55 18.67 -16.17
C HIS A 173 11.98 19.98 -15.63
N GLY A 174 11.12 20.66 -16.39
CA GLY A 174 10.55 21.98 -16.03
C GLY A 174 9.54 22.00 -14.86
N ARG A 175 9.57 21.01 -13.96
CA ARG A 175 8.72 20.95 -12.77
C ARG A 175 9.59 20.94 -11.53
N ASN A 176 9.10 21.54 -10.45
CA ASN A 176 9.76 21.44 -9.14
C ASN A 176 9.50 20.06 -8.50
N ARG A 177 10.16 19.77 -7.37
CA ARG A 177 10.02 18.47 -6.70
C ARG A 177 8.62 18.20 -6.11
N GLU A 178 7.90 19.25 -5.73
CA GLU A 178 6.56 19.15 -5.11
C GLU A 178 5.45 18.85 -6.15
N GLN A 179 5.70 19.17 -7.42
CA GLN A 179 4.82 18.85 -8.55
C GLN A 179 4.88 17.36 -8.93
N LYS A 180 4.22 16.52 -8.12
CA LYS A 180 4.08 15.07 -8.30
C LYS A 180 2.64 14.58 -8.07
N GLY A 181 2.33 13.36 -8.52
CA GLY A 181 1.03 12.71 -8.31
C GLY A 181 -0.14 13.53 -8.86
N ARG A 182 -1.17 13.78 -8.03
CA ARG A 182 -2.31 14.63 -8.40
C ARG A 182 -1.92 16.09 -8.66
N TYR A 183 -0.82 16.57 -8.07
CA TYR A 183 -0.33 17.95 -8.18
C TYR A 183 0.73 18.14 -9.29
N THR A 184 0.84 17.20 -10.22
CA THR A 184 1.89 17.21 -11.25
C THR A 184 1.91 18.49 -12.09
N GLY A 185 0.74 19.04 -12.45
CA GLY A 185 0.63 20.28 -13.23
C GLY A 185 1.40 20.28 -14.57
N LEU A 186 1.56 21.47 -15.15
CA LEU A 186 2.35 21.69 -16.37
C LEU A 186 3.82 21.97 -16.04
N ALA A 187 4.71 21.50 -16.90
CA ALA A 187 6.13 21.84 -16.89
C ALA A 187 6.32 23.24 -17.46
N ASN A 188 7.16 24.04 -16.81
CA ASN A 188 7.46 25.40 -17.20
C ASN A 188 8.73 25.44 -18.06
N TRP A 189 8.55 25.67 -19.36
CA TRP A 189 9.64 25.74 -20.34
C TRP A 189 10.50 27.01 -20.19
N ASP A 190 10.02 28.07 -19.53
CA ASP A 190 10.83 29.27 -19.29
C ASP A 190 12.03 29.00 -18.37
N TYR A 191 11.90 28.04 -17.46
CA TYR A 191 13.02 27.61 -16.62
C TYR A 191 14.06 26.88 -17.44
N ILE A 192 13.61 26.01 -18.36
CA ILE A 192 14.47 25.25 -19.25
C ILE A 192 15.24 26.21 -20.18
N LYS A 193 14.54 27.18 -20.77
CA LYS A 193 15.14 28.24 -21.59
C LYS A 193 16.21 29.01 -20.81
N ALA A 194 15.89 29.43 -19.58
CA ALA A 194 16.82 30.17 -18.75
C ALA A 194 18.10 29.38 -18.42
N VAL A 195 17.97 28.07 -18.17
CA VAL A 195 19.13 27.17 -18.00
C VAL A 195 19.93 27.09 -19.30
N ARG A 196 19.27 26.80 -20.43
CA ARG A 196 19.92 26.69 -21.74
C ARG A 196 20.73 27.94 -22.10
N GLU A 197 20.21 29.13 -21.80
CA GLU A 197 20.89 30.40 -22.13
C GLU A 197 22.10 30.68 -21.24
N ASN A 198 22.29 29.92 -20.16
CA ASN A 198 23.28 30.19 -19.13
C ASN A 198 24.34 29.11 -18.94
N VAL A 199 24.23 27.97 -19.62
CA VAL A 199 25.25 26.90 -19.62
C VAL A 199 25.86 26.75 -21.01
N SER A 200 27.08 26.25 -21.08
CA SER A 200 27.88 26.02 -22.29
C SER A 200 27.88 24.55 -22.75
N ILE A 201 27.23 23.65 -22.00
CA ILE A 201 27.01 22.26 -22.36
C ILE A 201 25.64 22.06 -23.07
N PRO A 202 25.47 20.96 -23.83
CA PRO A 202 24.17 20.58 -24.37
C PRO A 202 23.10 20.43 -23.27
N VAL A 203 21.87 20.81 -23.63
CA VAL A 203 20.71 20.79 -22.73
C VAL A 203 19.55 20.10 -23.41
N TYR A 204 18.91 19.17 -22.72
CA TYR A 204 17.65 18.56 -23.13
C TYR A 204 16.49 19.05 -22.27
N ALA A 205 15.36 19.35 -22.91
CA ALA A 205 14.10 19.66 -22.23
C ALA A 205 13.32 18.39 -21.87
N ASN A 206 12.66 18.37 -20.71
CA ASN A 206 11.75 17.30 -20.33
C ASN A 206 10.49 17.85 -19.63
N GLY A 207 9.36 17.20 -19.89
CA GLY A 207 8.06 17.54 -19.31
C GLY A 207 7.07 18.09 -20.36
N ASN A 208 5.88 17.49 -20.41
CA ASN A 208 4.79 17.84 -21.33
C ASN A 208 5.11 17.70 -22.83
N ILE A 209 5.95 16.73 -23.23
CA ILE A 209 6.17 16.35 -24.63
C ILE A 209 5.27 15.15 -24.96
N GLN A 210 4.09 15.40 -25.53
CA GLN A 210 3.07 14.39 -25.78
C GLN A 210 2.90 14.08 -27.28
N TYR A 211 3.18 15.05 -28.15
CA TYR A 211 3.11 14.92 -29.60
C TYR A 211 4.40 15.40 -30.28
N LEU A 212 4.59 15.05 -31.55
CA LEU A 212 5.69 15.58 -32.36
C LEU A 212 5.63 17.11 -32.49
N SER A 213 4.44 17.71 -32.49
CA SER A 213 4.28 19.16 -32.47
C SER A 213 4.85 19.79 -31.18
N ASP A 214 4.72 19.13 -30.03
CA ASP A 214 5.31 19.59 -28.77
C ASP A 214 6.85 19.56 -28.82
N VAL A 215 7.43 18.57 -29.53
CA VAL A 215 8.88 18.50 -29.77
C VAL A 215 9.35 19.77 -30.50
N HIS A 216 8.73 20.09 -31.63
CA HIS A 216 9.09 21.26 -32.43
C HIS A 216 8.90 22.56 -31.65
N LYS A 217 7.74 22.72 -31.00
CA LYS A 217 7.40 23.90 -30.21
C LYS A 217 8.36 24.10 -29.03
N CYS A 218 8.66 23.04 -28.28
CA CYS A 218 9.58 23.11 -27.16
C CYS A 218 10.99 23.51 -27.60
N MET A 219 11.50 22.92 -28.70
CA MET A 219 12.81 23.27 -29.23
C MET A 219 12.87 24.72 -29.73
N GLU A 220 11.83 25.19 -30.42
CA GLU A 220 11.73 26.57 -30.90
C GLU A 220 11.70 27.59 -29.75
N GLU A 221 10.86 27.36 -28.74
CA GLU A 221 10.68 28.30 -27.63
C GLU A 221 11.89 28.38 -26.69
N THR A 222 12.51 27.22 -26.41
CA THR A 222 13.57 27.10 -25.40
C THR A 222 14.98 27.13 -25.98
N GLY A 223 15.16 26.84 -27.27
CA GLY A 223 16.45 26.74 -27.93
C GLY A 223 17.32 25.57 -27.44
N VAL A 224 16.72 24.55 -26.81
CA VAL A 224 17.42 23.34 -26.36
C VAL A 224 17.92 22.50 -27.51
N HIS A 225 18.87 21.61 -27.21
CA HIS A 225 19.55 20.77 -28.19
C HIS A 225 18.80 19.47 -28.47
N GLY A 226 17.81 19.14 -27.64
CA GLY A 226 16.96 17.96 -27.77
C GLY A 226 15.84 17.98 -26.74
N VAL A 227 14.90 17.07 -26.90
CA VAL A 227 13.72 16.90 -26.07
C VAL A 227 13.58 15.46 -25.64
N MET A 228 13.19 15.27 -24.39
CA MET A 228 13.01 13.98 -23.77
C MET A 228 11.53 13.74 -23.48
N SER A 229 10.97 12.64 -23.99
CA SER A 229 9.60 12.19 -23.69
C SER A 229 9.59 10.94 -22.79
N ALA A 230 8.57 10.86 -21.94
CA ALA A 230 8.33 9.77 -21.00
C ALA A 230 6.91 9.20 -21.24
N GLU A 231 5.92 9.66 -20.47
CA GLU A 231 4.50 9.25 -20.60
C GLU A 231 3.96 9.35 -22.04
N GLY A 232 4.31 10.39 -22.79
CA GLY A 232 3.87 10.51 -24.19
C GLY A 232 4.37 9.37 -25.07
N ASN A 233 5.63 8.96 -24.90
CA ASN A 233 6.22 7.82 -25.60
C ASN A 233 5.59 6.48 -25.14
N LEU A 234 5.25 6.32 -23.84
CA LEU A 234 4.58 5.12 -23.34
C LEU A 234 3.18 4.89 -23.93
N HIS A 235 2.46 5.97 -24.19
CA HIS A 235 1.14 5.90 -24.83
C HIS A 235 1.21 5.86 -26.36
N ASN A 236 2.26 6.44 -26.96
CA ASN A 236 2.54 6.36 -28.38
C ASN A 236 4.04 6.17 -28.63
N PRO A 237 4.54 4.93 -28.81
CA PRO A 237 5.93 4.68 -29.14
C PRO A 237 6.38 5.40 -30.42
N ALA A 238 5.43 5.65 -31.34
CA ALA A 238 5.64 6.36 -32.60
C ALA A 238 5.61 7.90 -32.52
N LEU A 239 5.57 8.46 -31.30
CA LEU A 239 5.55 9.91 -31.06
C LEU A 239 6.63 10.65 -31.87
N PHE A 240 7.87 10.15 -31.88
CA PHE A 240 8.99 10.79 -32.57
C PHE A 240 8.95 10.62 -34.09
N ALA A 241 8.27 9.60 -34.60
CA ALA A 241 8.01 9.42 -36.02
C ALA A 241 6.86 10.30 -36.53
N GLY A 242 6.06 10.90 -35.63
CA GLY A 242 4.87 11.66 -36.00
C GLY A 242 3.80 10.82 -36.63
N GLN A 243 3.71 9.54 -36.24
CA GLN A 243 2.75 8.59 -36.78
C GLN A 243 1.66 8.31 -35.75
N ASP A 244 0.49 7.97 -36.26
CA ASP A 244 -0.72 7.61 -35.51
C ASP A 244 -1.03 6.11 -35.74
N PRO A 245 -0.18 5.19 -35.27
CA PRO A 245 -0.36 3.77 -35.52
C PRO A 245 -1.57 3.22 -34.75
N PHE A 246 -2.08 2.08 -35.20
CA PHE A 246 -3.04 1.33 -34.41
C PHE A 246 -2.39 0.80 -33.14
N VAL A 247 -3.15 0.80 -32.05
CA VAL A 247 -2.68 0.35 -30.74
C VAL A 247 -2.25 -1.12 -30.73
N TRP A 248 -2.89 -1.97 -31.55
CA TRP A 248 -2.53 -3.39 -31.63
C TRP A 248 -1.24 -3.63 -32.42
N ASP A 249 -0.94 -2.82 -33.44
CA ASP A 249 0.31 -3.00 -34.20
C ASP A 249 1.51 -2.68 -33.30
N MET A 250 1.41 -1.61 -32.49
CA MET A 250 2.45 -1.27 -31.50
C MET A 250 2.57 -2.33 -30.40
N ALA A 251 1.44 -2.84 -29.92
CA ALA A 251 1.42 -3.86 -28.88
C ALA A 251 2.01 -5.20 -29.36
N GLU A 252 1.63 -5.66 -30.56
CA GLU A 252 2.19 -6.88 -31.18
C GLU A 252 3.71 -6.76 -31.34
N GLU A 253 4.18 -5.63 -31.87
CA GLU A 253 5.61 -5.40 -32.09
C GLU A 253 6.41 -5.33 -30.77
N TYR A 254 5.85 -4.67 -29.75
CA TYR A 254 6.42 -4.69 -28.41
C TYR A 254 6.53 -6.12 -27.87
N LEU A 255 5.47 -6.93 -27.99
CA LEU A 255 5.45 -8.29 -27.46
C LEU A 255 6.47 -9.19 -28.16
N ASP A 256 6.67 -9.03 -29.48
CA ASP A 256 7.72 -9.73 -30.22
C ASP A 256 9.13 -9.30 -29.76
N LEU A 257 9.30 -8.02 -29.43
CA LEU A 257 10.55 -7.52 -28.84
C LEU A 257 10.77 -8.03 -27.42
N ALA A 258 9.72 -8.12 -26.60
CA ALA A 258 9.78 -8.66 -25.24
C ALA A 258 10.07 -10.17 -25.25
N GLU A 259 9.65 -10.89 -26.29
CA GLU A 259 10.04 -12.29 -26.50
C GLU A 259 11.52 -12.41 -26.91
N LYS A 260 11.99 -11.53 -27.81
CA LYS A 260 13.40 -11.49 -28.23
C LYS A 260 14.34 -11.03 -27.11
N TYR A 261 13.90 -10.11 -26.28
CA TYR A 261 14.64 -9.52 -25.16
C TYR A 261 13.84 -9.70 -23.87
N PRO A 262 13.92 -10.89 -23.24
CA PRO A 262 13.08 -11.25 -22.11
C PRO A 262 13.16 -10.26 -20.95
N CYS A 263 11.98 -9.84 -20.50
CA CYS A 263 11.78 -8.97 -19.35
C CYS A 263 10.72 -9.57 -18.40
N PRO A 264 10.64 -9.10 -17.14
CA PRO A 264 9.55 -9.47 -16.24
C PRO A 264 8.18 -9.22 -16.88
N LEU A 265 7.27 -10.17 -16.71
CA LEU A 265 5.92 -10.08 -17.31
C LEU A 265 5.13 -8.85 -16.82
N SER A 266 5.42 -8.35 -15.61
CA SER A 266 4.87 -7.11 -15.08
C SER A 266 5.19 -5.91 -15.97
N TYR A 267 6.38 -5.85 -16.57
CA TYR A 267 6.77 -4.75 -17.46
C TYR A 267 5.91 -4.81 -18.73
N ALA A 268 5.87 -5.99 -19.35
CA ALA A 268 5.07 -6.21 -20.56
C ALA A 268 3.59 -5.89 -20.33
N ARG A 269 3.02 -6.27 -19.17
CA ARG A 269 1.64 -5.94 -18.82
C ARG A 269 1.43 -4.43 -18.68
N GLY A 270 2.29 -3.75 -17.92
CA GLY A 270 2.21 -2.30 -17.75
C GLY A 270 2.25 -1.57 -19.10
N HIS A 271 3.09 -2.04 -20.03
CA HIS A 271 3.15 -1.52 -21.40
C HIS A 271 1.86 -1.76 -22.20
N MET A 272 1.24 -2.93 -22.08
CA MET A 272 -0.06 -3.18 -22.71
C MET A 272 -1.12 -2.19 -22.22
N PHE A 273 -1.16 -1.86 -20.94
CA PHE A 273 -2.15 -0.91 -20.43
C PHE A 273 -1.84 0.54 -20.75
N LYS A 274 -0.58 0.89 -21.02
CA LYS A 274 -0.20 2.20 -21.53
C LYS A 274 -0.56 2.35 -23.00
N ILE A 275 -0.11 1.43 -23.86
CA ILE A 275 -0.37 1.47 -25.30
C ILE A 275 -1.88 1.39 -25.58
N LEU A 276 -2.59 0.48 -24.91
CA LEU A 276 -4.00 0.21 -25.18
C LEU A 276 -4.96 1.05 -24.33
N HIS A 277 -4.47 1.99 -23.51
CA HIS A 277 -5.23 2.68 -22.45
C HIS A 277 -6.66 3.08 -22.85
N HIS A 278 -6.79 3.82 -23.96
CA HIS A 278 -8.09 4.33 -24.43
C HIS A 278 -8.99 3.21 -24.96
N SER A 279 -8.42 2.24 -25.66
CA SER A 279 -9.13 1.05 -26.12
C SER A 279 -9.66 0.19 -24.97
N LEU A 280 -8.90 0.07 -23.88
CA LEU A 280 -9.30 -0.67 -22.69
C LEU A 280 -10.42 0.02 -21.89
N ASN A 281 -10.61 1.32 -22.05
CA ASN A 281 -11.76 2.03 -21.48
C ASN A 281 -13.07 1.72 -22.22
N VAL A 282 -12.98 1.30 -23.49
CA VAL A 282 -14.13 0.91 -24.31
C VAL A 282 -14.38 -0.60 -24.21
N HIS A 283 -13.33 -1.39 -24.32
CA HIS A 283 -13.37 -2.85 -24.33
C HIS A 283 -12.85 -3.42 -22.99
N ALA A 284 -13.66 -3.32 -21.94
CA ALA A 284 -13.32 -3.77 -20.59
C ALA A 284 -12.97 -5.28 -20.54
N GLU A 285 -13.55 -6.09 -21.40
CA GLU A 285 -13.22 -7.51 -21.51
C GLU A 285 -11.78 -7.77 -21.98
N ILE A 286 -11.23 -6.88 -22.82
CA ILE A 286 -9.82 -6.97 -23.25
C ILE A 286 -8.92 -6.54 -22.11
N ARG A 287 -9.34 -5.51 -21.34
CA ARG A 287 -8.65 -5.11 -20.12
C ARG A 287 -8.52 -6.31 -19.20
N ASP A 288 -9.62 -7.00 -18.92
CA ASP A 288 -9.64 -8.18 -18.07
C ASP A 288 -8.78 -9.31 -18.68
N MET A 289 -8.74 -9.48 -20.00
CA MET A 289 -7.84 -10.48 -20.60
C MET A 289 -6.35 -10.18 -20.40
N ILE A 290 -5.93 -8.94 -20.64
CA ILE A 290 -4.52 -8.53 -20.51
C ILE A 290 -4.11 -8.54 -19.07
N ALA A 291 -4.99 -8.01 -18.22
CA ALA A 291 -4.92 -8.14 -16.80
C ALA A 291 -4.55 -9.60 -16.54
N VAL A 292 -5.43 -10.55 -16.89
CA VAL A 292 -5.35 -11.98 -16.53
C VAL A 292 -4.28 -12.81 -17.20
N GLY A 293 -3.55 -12.21 -18.12
CA GLY A 293 -2.51 -12.87 -18.87
C GLY A 293 -1.34 -13.30 -18.00
N ARG A 294 -0.81 -14.47 -18.35
CA ARG A 294 0.24 -15.20 -17.62
C ARG A 294 1.47 -15.46 -18.48
N SER A 295 1.40 -15.04 -19.74
CA SER A 295 2.45 -15.18 -20.74
C SER A 295 2.28 -14.08 -21.77
N LEU A 296 3.32 -13.85 -22.57
CA LEU A 296 3.24 -12.95 -23.72
C LEU A 296 2.18 -13.42 -24.73
N ASP A 297 1.99 -14.73 -24.91
CA ASP A 297 0.94 -15.27 -25.79
C ASP A 297 -0.48 -14.89 -25.34
N CYS A 298 -0.74 -14.82 -24.02
CA CYS A 298 -2.02 -14.31 -23.52
C CYS A 298 -2.23 -12.85 -23.95
N PHE A 299 -1.18 -12.02 -23.89
CA PHE A 299 -1.25 -10.63 -24.33
C PHE A 299 -1.42 -10.54 -25.84
N LYS A 300 -0.68 -11.34 -26.63
CA LYS A 300 -0.85 -11.42 -28.10
C LYS A 300 -2.29 -11.79 -28.48
N LEU A 301 -2.90 -12.76 -27.77
CA LEU A 301 -4.30 -13.13 -27.99
C LEU A 301 -5.28 -12.00 -27.62
N ALA A 302 -5.04 -11.28 -26.52
CA ALA A 302 -5.87 -10.15 -26.13
C ALA A 302 -5.81 -9.02 -27.16
N VAL A 303 -4.61 -8.72 -27.66
CA VAL A 303 -4.38 -7.74 -28.72
C VAL A 303 -5.09 -8.15 -30.02
N LEU A 304 -5.00 -9.42 -30.41
CA LEU A 304 -5.71 -9.94 -31.59
C LEU A 304 -7.24 -9.79 -31.46
N LYS A 305 -7.81 -10.13 -30.30
CA LYS A 305 -9.26 -9.96 -30.07
C LYS A 305 -9.68 -8.50 -30.06
N LEU A 306 -8.85 -7.61 -29.51
CA LEU A 306 -9.09 -6.18 -29.57
C LEU A 306 -9.16 -5.70 -31.02
N LYS A 307 -8.19 -6.11 -31.84
CA LYS A 307 -8.14 -5.81 -33.28
C LYS A 307 -9.43 -6.26 -33.97
N GLU A 308 -9.83 -7.51 -33.80
CA GLU A 308 -11.08 -8.05 -34.37
C GLU A 308 -12.32 -7.23 -33.97
N LYS A 309 -12.40 -6.79 -32.71
CA LYS A 309 -13.51 -5.97 -32.19
C LYS A 309 -13.54 -4.55 -32.75
N CYS A 310 -12.38 -3.96 -32.96
CA CYS A 310 -12.25 -2.60 -33.47
C CYS A 310 -12.44 -2.53 -35.00
N LEU A 311 -12.13 -3.60 -35.76
CA LEU A 311 -12.20 -3.60 -37.23
C LEU A 311 -13.53 -3.08 -37.81
N PRO A 312 -14.72 -3.48 -37.31
CA PRO A 312 -15.99 -2.93 -37.81
C PRO A 312 -16.14 -1.42 -37.60
N GLU A 313 -15.63 -0.88 -36.48
CA GLU A 313 -15.67 0.56 -36.20
C GLU A 313 -14.64 1.33 -37.04
N VAL A 314 -13.47 0.73 -37.27
CA VAL A 314 -12.44 1.26 -38.19
C VAL A 314 -13.02 1.41 -39.60
N GLU A 315 -13.73 0.40 -40.11
CA GLU A 315 -14.28 0.46 -41.46
C GLU A 315 -15.39 1.52 -41.58
N LYS A 316 -16.27 1.61 -40.58
CA LYS A 316 -17.27 2.69 -40.50
C LYS A 316 -16.63 4.08 -40.45
N PHE A 317 -15.54 4.22 -39.69
CA PHE A 317 -14.80 5.47 -39.59
C PHE A 317 -14.17 5.86 -40.94
N LYS A 318 -13.65 4.91 -41.72
CA LYS A 318 -13.13 5.19 -43.07
C LYS A 318 -14.22 5.68 -44.02
N GLU A 319 -15.41 5.10 -43.95
CA GLU A 319 -16.55 5.49 -44.80
C GLU A 319 -17.13 6.85 -44.40
N ASN A 320 -17.19 7.14 -43.10
CA ASN A 320 -17.71 8.39 -42.57
C ASN A 320 -16.95 8.85 -41.30
N PRO A 321 -15.86 9.62 -41.44
CA PRO A 321 -15.07 10.09 -40.30
C PRO A 321 -15.86 10.96 -39.32
N GLU A 322 -16.87 11.70 -39.80
CA GLU A 322 -17.73 12.57 -38.98
C GLU A 322 -18.66 11.78 -38.05
N SER A 323 -18.81 10.46 -38.26
CA SER A 323 -19.64 9.60 -37.42
C SER A 323 -19.04 9.32 -36.04
N PHE A 324 -17.73 9.57 -35.85
CA PHE A 324 -17.06 9.33 -34.58
C PHE A 324 -17.15 10.56 -33.67
N THR A 325 -18.07 10.50 -32.70
CA THR A 325 -18.22 11.51 -31.65
C THR A 325 -17.53 11.02 -30.37
N SER A 326 -16.36 11.55 -30.05
CA SER A 326 -15.63 11.25 -28.83
C SER A 326 -14.99 12.52 -28.27
N ASP A 327 -14.72 12.51 -26.96
CA ASP A 327 -13.92 13.54 -26.27
C ASP A 327 -12.41 13.40 -26.57
N LEU A 328 -12.00 12.33 -27.28
CA LEU A 328 -10.61 12.08 -27.67
C LEU A 328 -10.25 12.78 -28.98
N PRO A 329 -9.01 13.30 -29.12
CA PRO A 329 -8.52 13.89 -30.37
C PRO A 329 -8.49 12.90 -31.55
N LEU A 330 -8.18 11.63 -31.28
CA LEU A 330 -8.13 10.57 -32.27
C LEU A 330 -9.05 9.41 -31.84
N PRO A 331 -9.45 8.52 -32.75
CA PRO A 331 -10.18 7.32 -32.38
C PRO A 331 -9.43 6.48 -31.34
N TYR A 332 -10.16 5.82 -30.43
CA TYR A 332 -9.58 5.16 -29.26
C TYR A 332 -8.66 3.97 -29.60
N TRP A 333 -8.74 3.46 -30.84
CA TRP A 333 -7.89 2.40 -31.40
C TRP A 333 -6.58 2.91 -32.02
N ILE A 334 -6.34 4.22 -31.98
CA ILE A 334 -5.12 4.88 -32.43
C ILE A 334 -4.29 5.28 -31.21
N CYS A 335 -2.98 5.01 -31.26
CA CYS A 335 -2.04 5.43 -30.23
C CYS A 335 -2.09 6.94 -30.05
N GLN A 336 -2.44 7.38 -28.85
CA GLN A 336 -2.53 8.80 -28.52
C GLN A 336 -2.28 9.03 -27.03
N PRO A 337 -1.73 10.19 -26.65
CA PRO A 337 -1.42 10.52 -25.27
C PRO A 337 -2.61 10.41 -24.30
N TYR A 338 -2.30 10.13 -23.04
CA TYR A 338 -3.23 10.31 -21.93
C TYR A 338 -2.94 11.63 -21.22
N VAL A 339 -3.94 12.53 -21.22
CA VAL A 339 -3.87 13.80 -20.48
C VAL A 339 -4.65 13.64 -19.19
N ARG A 340 -3.96 13.73 -18.05
CA ARG A 340 -4.59 13.65 -16.73
C ARG A 340 -5.57 14.83 -16.55
N PRO A 341 -6.81 14.59 -16.10
CA PRO A 341 -7.74 15.66 -15.77
C PRO A 341 -7.20 16.61 -14.68
N ASN A 342 -7.56 17.90 -14.74
CA ASN A 342 -7.23 18.85 -13.67
C ASN A 342 -7.99 18.48 -12.38
N PRO A 343 -7.31 18.25 -11.24
CA PRO A 343 -7.95 17.92 -9.97
C PRO A 343 -9.02 18.91 -9.53
N GLU A 344 -8.81 20.21 -9.75
CA GLU A 344 -9.77 21.26 -9.39
C GLU A 344 -11.06 21.14 -10.19
N LEU A 345 -10.95 20.90 -11.51
CA LEU A 345 -12.10 20.67 -12.38
C LEU A 345 -12.82 19.36 -12.03
N GLU A 346 -12.11 18.35 -11.53
CA GLU A 346 -12.69 17.09 -11.09
C GLU A 346 -13.46 17.25 -9.77
N GLU A 347 -12.93 18.06 -8.85
CA GLU A 347 -13.57 18.43 -7.60
C GLU A 347 -14.78 19.34 -7.84
N GLU A 348 -14.69 20.28 -8.78
CA GLU A 348 -15.82 21.07 -9.26
C GLU A 348 -16.87 20.20 -9.92
N ARG A 349 -16.50 19.26 -10.81
CA ARG A 349 -17.45 18.30 -11.40
C ARG A 349 -18.13 17.43 -10.34
N LYS A 350 -17.41 17.03 -9.28
CA LYS A 350 -17.99 16.34 -8.12
C LYS A 350 -18.96 17.25 -7.36
N LYS A 351 -18.56 18.47 -7.03
CA LYS A 351 -19.40 19.48 -6.36
C LYS A 351 -20.64 19.83 -7.19
N MET A 352 -20.54 19.90 -8.51
CA MET A 352 -21.64 20.14 -9.44
C MET A 352 -22.59 18.94 -9.48
N LYS A 353 -22.07 17.72 -9.59
CA LYS A 353 -22.87 16.48 -9.51
C LYS A 353 -23.59 16.35 -8.16
N GLU A 354 -22.94 16.76 -7.07
CA GLU A 354 -23.54 16.78 -5.73
C GLU A 354 -24.53 17.92 -5.52
N SER A 355 -24.30 19.08 -6.12
CA SER A 355 -25.19 20.25 -6.09
C SER A 355 -26.47 19.96 -6.88
N VAL A 356 -26.36 19.39 -8.08
CA VAL A 356 -27.52 18.93 -8.87
C VAL A 356 -28.31 17.87 -8.10
N LYS A 357 -27.62 16.96 -7.41
CA LYS A 357 -28.24 15.95 -6.54
C LYS A 357 -28.95 16.57 -5.32
N ARG A 358 -28.39 17.64 -4.72
CA ARG A 358 -28.98 18.38 -3.59
C ARG A 358 -30.17 19.24 -4.00
N HIS A 359 -30.11 19.93 -5.14
CA HIS A 359 -31.21 20.75 -5.64
C HIS A 359 -32.47 19.93 -5.99
N LEU A 360 -32.26 18.66 -6.38
CA LEU A 360 -33.33 17.67 -6.56
C LEU A 360 -33.91 17.13 -5.25
N ASP A 361 -33.21 17.25 -4.11
CA ASP A 361 -33.64 16.77 -2.79
C ASP A 361 -34.39 17.86 -1.98
N GLU A 362 -34.25 19.15 -2.31
CA GLU A 362 -34.82 20.28 -1.54
C GLU A 362 -36.22 20.76 -2.01
N THR A 363 -36.66 20.39 -3.22
CA THR A 363 -38.03 20.68 -3.70
C THR A 363 -38.97 19.51 -3.43
N VAL A 364 -39.19 19.20 -2.14
CA VAL A 364 -40.24 18.24 -1.75
C VAL A 364 -41.55 19.00 -1.56
N ALA A 365 -42.45 18.89 -2.55
CA ALA A 365 -43.81 19.41 -2.43
C ALA A 365 -44.54 18.78 -1.21
N PRO A 366 -45.45 19.50 -0.52
CA PRO A 366 -46.11 19.06 0.71
C PRO A 366 -46.87 17.72 0.60
N GLU A 367 -47.17 17.31 -0.62
CA GLU A 367 -47.87 16.10 -1.02
C GLU A 367 -47.08 14.78 -0.84
N PHE A 368 -45.82 14.83 -0.38
CA PHE A 368 -44.97 13.65 -0.14
C PHE A 368 -44.65 13.35 1.34
N ALA A 369 -45.25 14.08 2.29
CA ALA A 369 -45.02 13.87 3.71
C ALA A 369 -45.37 12.44 4.16
N GLY A 370 -44.41 11.72 4.77
CA GLY A 370 -44.60 10.36 5.29
C GLY A 370 -44.22 9.20 4.34
N LEU A 371 -43.65 9.48 3.16
CA LEU A 371 -43.16 8.46 2.23
C LEU A 371 -41.63 8.27 2.33
N SER A 372 -41.14 7.03 2.20
CA SER A 372 -39.70 6.78 2.15
C SER A 372 -39.06 7.29 0.84
N LYS A 373 -37.77 7.65 0.88
CA LYS A 373 -37.00 8.19 -0.27
C LYS A 373 -37.16 7.36 -1.55
N ASN A 374 -37.29 6.04 -1.43
CA ASN A 374 -37.49 5.13 -2.57
C ASN A 374 -38.92 5.16 -3.16
N LYS A 375 -39.93 5.48 -2.36
CA LYS A 375 -41.31 5.66 -2.86
C LYS A 375 -41.49 7.02 -3.53
N MET A 376 -40.86 8.07 -3.00
CA MET A 376 -40.83 9.41 -3.62
C MET A 376 -40.20 9.36 -5.01
N LYS A 377 -39.04 8.71 -5.16
CA LYS A 377 -38.39 8.50 -6.47
C LYS A 377 -39.26 7.73 -7.47
N LYS A 378 -40.14 6.84 -7.01
CA LYS A 378 -41.06 6.06 -7.87
C LYS A 378 -42.32 6.85 -8.27
N LEU A 379 -42.77 7.81 -7.47
CA LEU A 379 -43.83 8.76 -7.81
C LEU A 379 -43.35 9.84 -8.76
N LEU A 380 -42.15 10.39 -8.53
CA LEU A 380 -41.53 11.36 -9.43
C LEU A 380 -41.35 10.80 -10.85
N ARG A 381 -41.11 9.49 -10.97
CA ARG A 381 -41.03 8.78 -12.26
C ARG A 381 -42.39 8.39 -12.84
N ASN A 382 -43.44 8.31 -12.04
CA ASN A 382 -44.81 8.01 -12.48
C ASN A 382 -45.82 8.60 -11.48
N PRO A 383 -46.37 9.80 -11.76
CA PRO A 383 -47.24 10.53 -10.84
C PRO A 383 -48.52 9.77 -10.46
N ASN A 384 -48.96 8.84 -11.32
CA ASN A 384 -50.18 8.05 -11.13
C ASN A 384 -49.92 6.71 -10.42
N LYS A 385 -48.70 6.48 -9.89
CA LYS A 385 -48.32 5.24 -9.21
C LYS A 385 -49.04 5.12 -7.86
N LYS A 386 -50.18 4.44 -7.85
CA LYS A 386 -50.91 4.11 -6.60
C LYS A 386 -50.13 3.06 -5.79
N PHE A 387 -49.72 3.39 -4.56
CA PHE A 387 -49.23 2.40 -3.61
C PHE A 387 -50.43 1.77 -2.90
N LYS A 388 -50.65 0.48 -3.10
CA LYS A 388 -51.69 -0.24 -2.36
C LYS A 388 -51.35 -0.18 -0.86
N GLY A 389 -52.30 0.24 -0.04
CA GLY A 389 -52.25 0.06 1.41
C GLY A 389 -52.05 -1.43 1.71
N ARG A 390 -51.21 -1.74 2.72
CA ARG A 390 -50.97 -3.12 3.13
C ARG A 390 -52.32 -3.77 3.48
N ARG A 391 -52.80 -4.66 2.62
CA ARG A 391 -53.52 -5.83 3.11
C ARG A 391 -52.44 -6.73 3.68
N GLU A 392 -52.58 -7.12 4.93
CA GLU A 392 -51.81 -8.22 5.50
C GLU A 392 -52.21 -9.50 4.76
N GLU A 393 -51.62 -9.73 3.58
CA GLU A 393 -51.61 -11.07 3.02
C GLU A 393 -50.75 -11.92 3.96
N GLN A 394 -51.41 -12.75 4.77
CA GLN A 394 -50.73 -13.78 5.53
C GLN A 394 -49.99 -14.68 4.55
N TYR A 395 -48.67 -14.52 4.51
CA TYR A 395 -47.82 -15.39 3.71
C TYR A 395 -47.79 -16.77 4.35
N GLU A 396 -48.22 -17.77 3.60
CA GLU A 396 -48.11 -19.16 4.04
C GLU A 396 -46.64 -19.52 4.23
N LYS A 397 -46.34 -20.05 5.41
CA LYS A 397 -44.96 -20.33 5.84
C LYS A 397 -44.40 -21.52 5.09
N CYS A 398 -43.08 -21.52 4.95
CA CYS A 398 -42.29 -22.64 4.44
C CYS A 398 -42.56 -23.86 5.30
N PHE A 399 -42.73 -25.02 4.67
CA PHE A 399 -42.91 -26.28 5.40
C PHE A 399 -41.76 -26.59 6.38
N SER A 400 -40.56 -26.08 6.11
CA SER A 400 -39.35 -26.39 6.88
C SER A 400 -38.79 -25.22 7.69
N CYS A 401 -39.36 -24.01 7.62
CA CYS A 401 -38.89 -22.87 8.43
C CYS A 401 -39.93 -21.75 8.53
N THR A 402 -39.60 -20.69 9.27
CA THR A 402 -40.49 -19.53 9.48
C THR A 402 -40.58 -18.58 8.29
N ASN A 403 -39.72 -18.75 7.28
CA ASN A 403 -39.72 -17.92 6.07
C ASN A 403 -40.95 -18.19 5.21
N CYS A 404 -41.28 -17.24 4.33
CA CYS A 404 -42.42 -17.38 3.41
C CYS A 404 -42.14 -18.47 2.35
N ARG A 405 -43.14 -19.31 2.07
CA ARG A 405 -42.99 -20.34 1.03
C ARG A 405 -42.99 -19.74 -0.37
N GLY A 406 -42.25 -20.36 -1.30
CA GLY A 406 -42.26 -19.96 -2.71
C GLY A 406 -43.58 -20.32 -3.37
N LYS A 407 -44.30 -19.36 -3.94
CA LYS A 407 -45.67 -19.55 -4.48
C LYS A 407 -45.80 -20.66 -5.53
N LYS A 408 -44.73 -20.96 -6.28
CA LYS A 408 -44.69 -22.00 -7.33
C LYS A 408 -43.79 -23.19 -6.97
N CYS A 409 -43.26 -23.22 -5.75
CA CYS A 409 -42.37 -24.28 -5.29
C CYS A 409 -43.10 -25.61 -5.27
N ALA A 410 -42.57 -26.61 -5.99
CA ALA A 410 -43.14 -27.96 -6.02
C ALA A 410 -43.12 -28.64 -4.64
N PHE A 411 -42.27 -28.15 -3.73
CA PHE A 411 -42.06 -28.72 -2.40
C PHE A 411 -42.67 -27.88 -1.27
N LEU A 412 -43.47 -26.85 -1.59
CA LEU A 412 -44.10 -25.94 -0.61
C LEU A 412 -43.14 -25.28 0.39
N MET A 413 -41.87 -25.15 -0.02
CA MET A 413 -40.79 -24.58 0.78
C MET A 413 -40.39 -23.19 0.28
N CYS A 414 -39.69 -22.42 1.11
CA CYS A 414 -38.96 -21.23 0.65
C CYS A 414 -37.81 -21.66 -0.29
N LYS A 415 -37.24 -20.72 -1.04
CA LYS A 415 -36.17 -21.01 -2.01
C LYS A 415 -34.97 -21.73 -1.36
N ILE A 416 -34.63 -21.36 -0.13
CA ILE A 416 -33.49 -21.92 0.62
C ILE A 416 -33.76 -23.39 0.99
N CYS A 417 -34.85 -23.67 1.69
CA CYS A 417 -35.20 -25.05 2.08
C CYS A 417 -35.49 -25.94 0.86
N CYS A 418 -36.12 -25.39 -0.18
CA CYS A 418 -36.32 -26.09 -1.44
C CYS A 418 -35.00 -26.46 -2.12
N LYS A 419 -34.03 -25.55 -2.13
CA LYS A 419 -32.69 -25.81 -2.71
C LYS A 419 -31.98 -26.91 -1.95
N LYS A 420 -32.10 -26.93 -0.62
CA LYS A 420 -31.55 -27.99 0.23
C LYS A 420 -32.17 -29.36 -0.09
N LYS A 421 -33.50 -29.47 -0.08
CA LYS A 421 -34.21 -30.73 -0.41
C LYS A 421 -33.94 -31.22 -1.83
N THR A 422 -33.95 -30.32 -2.82
CA THR A 422 -33.66 -30.70 -4.22
C THR A 422 -32.22 -31.14 -4.44
N LEU A 423 -31.28 -30.62 -3.66
CA LEU A 423 -29.88 -31.04 -3.67
C LEU A 423 -29.68 -32.40 -3.00
N GLU A 424 -30.25 -32.58 -1.81
CA GLU A 424 -30.15 -33.84 -1.04
C GLU A 424 -30.81 -35.02 -1.77
N GLU A 425 -31.99 -34.79 -2.37
CA GLU A 425 -32.76 -35.85 -3.02
C GLU A 425 -32.54 -35.90 -4.55
N THR A 426 -31.67 -35.05 -5.11
CA THR A 426 -31.44 -34.90 -6.56
C THR A 426 -32.75 -34.75 -7.35
N LEU A 427 -33.59 -33.82 -6.91
CA LEU A 427 -34.89 -33.52 -7.50
C LEU A 427 -34.88 -32.19 -8.26
N ASP A 428 -35.81 -32.02 -9.17
CA ASP A 428 -36.00 -30.75 -9.88
C ASP A 428 -37.14 -29.95 -9.24
N CYS A 429 -36.93 -28.65 -9.01
CA CYS A 429 -37.98 -27.69 -8.67
C CYS A 429 -38.11 -26.63 -9.76
N LYS A 430 -39.07 -26.80 -10.67
CA LYS A 430 -39.41 -25.79 -11.68
C LYS A 430 -39.80 -24.45 -11.05
N GLY A 431 -40.45 -24.47 -9.89
CA GLY A 431 -40.88 -23.28 -9.15
C GLY A 431 -39.76 -22.33 -8.73
N HIS A 432 -38.57 -22.87 -8.44
CA HIS A 432 -37.39 -22.11 -8.04
C HIS A 432 -36.26 -22.17 -9.07
N GLY A 433 -36.50 -22.76 -10.26
CA GLY A 433 -35.51 -22.88 -11.33
C GLY A 433 -34.39 -23.88 -11.05
N ILE A 434 -34.66 -24.92 -10.25
CA ILE A 434 -33.65 -25.92 -9.85
C ILE A 434 -33.84 -27.17 -10.71
N MET A 435 -32.81 -27.56 -11.48
CA MET A 435 -32.86 -28.65 -12.47
C MET A 435 -31.64 -29.59 -12.33
N LEU A 436 -31.44 -30.12 -11.12
CA LEU A 436 -30.25 -30.90 -10.77
C LEU A 436 -30.24 -32.30 -11.40
N ARG A 437 -31.38 -32.98 -11.45
CA ARG A 437 -31.49 -34.32 -12.07
C ARG A 437 -31.22 -34.24 -13.58
N THR A 438 -31.77 -33.21 -14.22
CA THR A 438 -31.62 -33.00 -15.66
C THR A 438 -30.16 -32.70 -16.05
N LYS A 439 -29.42 -31.91 -15.25
CA LYS A 439 -27.99 -31.63 -15.48
C LYS A 439 -27.07 -32.84 -15.21
N SER A 440 -27.40 -33.68 -14.24
CA SER A 440 -26.62 -34.89 -13.92
C SER A 440 -26.61 -35.91 -15.07
N LEU A 441 -27.76 -36.06 -15.75
CA LEU A 441 -27.87 -36.95 -16.91
C LEU A 441 -27.05 -36.45 -18.12
N SER A 442 -26.97 -35.14 -18.35
CA SER A 442 -26.17 -34.59 -19.46
C SER A 442 -24.66 -34.71 -19.23
N LYS A 443 -24.21 -34.58 -17.98
CA LYS A 443 -22.78 -34.74 -17.62
C LYS A 443 -22.30 -36.17 -17.85
N LYS A 444 -23.08 -37.18 -17.45
CA LYS A 444 -22.77 -38.59 -17.73
C LYS A 444 -22.64 -38.91 -19.22
N ALA A 445 -23.47 -38.29 -20.07
CA ALA A 445 -23.39 -38.49 -21.51
C ALA A 445 -22.13 -37.85 -22.13
N LEU A 446 -21.65 -36.74 -21.57
CA LEU A 446 -20.44 -36.05 -22.01
C LEU A 446 -19.17 -36.81 -21.58
N ASP A 447 -19.14 -37.32 -20.36
CA ASP A 447 -18.01 -38.08 -19.82
C ASP A 447 -17.79 -39.40 -20.58
N GLN A 448 -18.87 -40.10 -20.96
CA GLN A 448 -18.78 -41.29 -21.83
C GLN A 448 -18.17 -40.97 -23.20
N LYS A 449 -18.42 -39.77 -23.72
CA LYS A 449 -17.90 -39.34 -25.04
C LYS A 449 -16.41 -38.99 -24.98
N LEU A 450 -15.96 -38.41 -23.86
CA LEU A 450 -14.54 -38.12 -23.61
C LEU A 450 -13.71 -39.40 -23.40
N GLN A 451 -14.25 -40.39 -22.72
CA GLN A 451 -13.59 -41.69 -22.54
C GLN A 451 -13.39 -42.44 -23.86
N GLN A 452 -14.35 -42.35 -24.80
CA GLN A 452 -14.20 -42.92 -26.13
C GLN A 452 -13.07 -42.26 -26.93
N LEU A 453 -12.91 -40.94 -26.81
CA LEU A 453 -11.87 -40.19 -27.51
C LEU A 453 -10.46 -40.45 -26.95
N GLN A 454 -10.35 -40.67 -25.64
CA GLN A 454 -9.06 -41.02 -25.01
C GLN A 454 -8.59 -42.42 -25.38
N ASN A 455 -9.50 -43.39 -25.47
CA ASN A 455 -9.18 -44.74 -25.92
C ASN A 455 -8.77 -44.79 -27.39
N GLN A 456 -9.20 -43.84 -28.22
CA GLN A 456 -8.75 -43.72 -29.60
C GLN A 456 -7.32 -43.15 -29.73
N LYS A 457 -6.87 -42.31 -28.78
CA LYS A 457 -5.50 -41.77 -28.75
C LYS A 457 -4.45 -42.76 -28.24
N LEU A 458 -4.80 -43.67 -27.33
CA LEU A 458 -3.84 -44.67 -26.84
C LEU A 458 -3.44 -45.73 -27.88
N ASN A 459 -4.27 -45.93 -28.91
CA ASN A 459 -3.97 -46.88 -29.99
C ASN A 459 -3.11 -46.29 -31.12
N SER A 460 -2.84 -44.98 -31.16
CA SER A 460 -2.02 -44.36 -32.21
C SER A 460 -0.53 -44.32 -31.90
N ASP A 461 -0.11 -44.48 -30.63
CA ASP A 461 1.27 -44.23 -30.19
C ASP A 461 2.14 -45.50 -30.09
N ILE A 462 1.69 -46.64 -30.62
CA ILE A 462 2.43 -47.94 -30.57
C ILE A 462 3.16 -48.29 -31.89
N VAL A 463 3.10 -47.46 -32.94
CA VAL A 463 3.78 -47.81 -34.22
C VAL A 463 4.64 -46.68 -34.75
N VAL A 464 5.89 -46.58 -34.27
CA VAL A 464 7.02 -46.17 -35.10
C VAL A 464 8.35 -46.60 -34.48
N ASP A 465 8.89 -47.70 -35.01
CA ASP A 465 10.34 -47.91 -35.09
C ASP A 465 10.62 -48.79 -36.33
N ALA A 466 11.23 -48.21 -37.37
CA ALA A 466 12.10 -48.83 -38.38
C ALA A 466 12.17 -47.98 -39.68
N CYS A 467 13.33 -47.34 -39.83
CA CYS A 467 14.16 -47.10 -41.02
C CYS A 467 13.59 -47.08 -42.46
N ASP A 468 14.17 -46.12 -43.19
CA ASP A 468 14.78 -46.20 -44.53
C ASP A 468 14.06 -45.63 -45.77
N ILE A 469 14.75 -44.62 -46.33
CA ILE A 469 15.08 -44.37 -47.75
C ILE A 469 13.93 -44.16 -48.75
N GLY A 470 13.93 -42.97 -49.38
CA GLY A 470 13.65 -42.86 -50.82
C GLY A 470 12.64 -41.80 -51.28
N THR A 471 13.17 -40.77 -51.95
CA THR A 471 12.68 -40.14 -53.21
C THR A 471 11.25 -39.58 -53.35
N ASP A 472 11.22 -38.31 -53.78
CA ASP A 472 10.37 -37.68 -54.82
C ASP A 472 8.83 -37.49 -54.67
N ARG A 473 8.47 -36.20 -54.82
CA ARG A 473 7.35 -35.58 -55.59
C ARG A 473 5.86 -35.67 -55.14
N GLU A 474 5.27 -34.46 -55.15
CA GLU A 474 3.95 -34.05 -55.66
C GLU A 474 2.61 -34.46 -54.98
N CYS A 475 1.90 -33.40 -54.52
CA CYS A 475 0.56 -32.98 -54.97
C CYS A 475 -0.73 -33.53 -54.30
N ASP A 476 -1.53 -32.56 -53.82
CA ASP A 476 -3.00 -32.40 -53.90
C ASP A 476 -4.04 -33.24 -53.11
N ARG A 477 -4.92 -32.45 -52.44
CA ARG A 477 -6.37 -32.66 -52.15
C ARG A 477 -6.70 -33.72 -51.09
N VAL A 478 -7.58 -33.49 -50.12
CA VAL A 478 -9.03 -33.30 -50.28
C VAL A 478 -9.63 -32.49 -49.12
N SER A 479 -10.55 -31.61 -49.50
CA SER A 479 -11.42 -30.77 -48.71
C SER A 479 -12.74 -31.44 -48.28
N ALA A 480 -13.32 -30.89 -47.20
CA ALA A 480 -14.76 -30.74 -46.91
C ALA A 480 -15.52 -31.93 -46.30
N GLU A 481 -16.08 -31.69 -45.10
CA GLU A 481 -17.50 -31.89 -44.78
C GLU A 481 -17.84 -31.30 -43.40
N SER A 482 -18.61 -30.21 -43.36
CA SER A 482 -19.80 -30.02 -42.48
C SER A 482 -20.24 -28.54 -42.39
N LYS A 483 -21.08 -28.13 -43.34
CA LYS A 483 -22.26 -27.26 -43.13
C LYS A 483 -23.45 -28.22 -43.38
N GLU A 484 -24.59 -28.23 -42.70
CA GLU A 484 -25.46 -27.14 -42.30
C GLU A 484 -26.60 -27.78 -41.47
N ASN A 485 -27.05 -27.12 -40.40
CA ASN A 485 -28.47 -26.81 -40.19
C ASN A 485 -28.67 -25.97 -38.92
N GLN A 486 -28.92 -24.68 -39.18
CA GLN A 486 -29.77 -23.76 -38.42
C GLN A 486 -31.18 -24.39 -38.29
N GLU A 487 -32.11 -24.02 -37.41
CA GLU A 487 -32.47 -22.76 -36.76
C GLU A 487 -33.63 -23.11 -35.78
N LEU A 488 -33.82 -22.35 -34.68
CA LEU A 488 -35.15 -21.88 -34.19
C LEU A 488 -35.05 -21.15 -32.82
N VAL A 489 -35.29 -19.83 -32.91
CA VAL A 489 -36.01 -18.91 -32.00
C VAL A 489 -35.31 -18.25 -30.79
N LEU A 490 -34.92 -17.00 -31.05
CA LEU A 490 -34.94 -15.77 -30.23
C LEU A 490 -35.84 -15.73 -28.97
N ASN A 491 -35.26 -15.35 -27.82
CA ASN A 491 -35.56 -14.08 -27.11
C ASN A 491 -34.90 -13.96 -25.72
N SER A 492 -34.28 -12.78 -25.47
CA SER A 492 -34.03 -12.09 -24.18
C SER A 492 -33.08 -12.80 -23.18
N THR A 493 -32.05 -12.20 -22.58
CA THR A 493 -31.88 -10.85 -21.99
C THR A 493 -30.39 -10.51 -21.86
N GLN A 494 -30.06 -9.22 -21.77
CA GLN A 494 -28.79 -8.70 -21.26
C GLN A 494 -28.36 -9.46 -19.98
N GLU A 495 -27.17 -10.08 -19.98
CA GLU A 495 -26.51 -10.52 -18.74
C GLU A 495 -25.09 -9.94 -18.72
N SER A 496 -24.91 -9.07 -17.74
CA SER A 496 -23.63 -8.60 -17.19
C SER A 496 -22.71 -9.77 -16.93
N VAL A 497 -21.47 -9.73 -17.43
CA VAL A 497 -20.42 -10.66 -17.00
C VAL A 497 -20.05 -10.31 -15.56
N GLN A 498 -20.70 -11.02 -14.64
CA GLN A 498 -20.39 -11.05 -13.22
C GLN A 498 -19.19 -11.99 -13.03
N THR A 499 -18.06 -11.48 -12.53
CA THR A 499 -16.89 -12.28 -12.18
C THR A 499 -17.22 -13.12 -10.94
N GLU A 500 -17.64 -14.37 -11.09
CA GLU A 500 -17.87 -15.23 -9.92
C GLU A 500 -16.53 -15.69 -9.32
N THR A 501 -16.25 -15.29 -8.08
CA THR A 501 -15.13 -15.82 -7.31
C THR A 501 -15.56 -17.14 -6.67
N ASN A 502 -14.97 -18.25 -7.10
CA ASN A 502 -15.25 -19.58 -6.53
C ASN A 502 -14.01 -20.06 -5.76
N CYS A 503 -14.13 -20.21 -4.44
CA CYS A 503 -13.12 -20.82 -3.59
C CYS A 503 -13.40 -22.32 -3.48
N GLY A 504 -12.44 -23.16 -3.87
CA GLY A 504 -12.53 -24.61 -3.72
C GLY A 504 -11.92 -25.06 -2.40
N VAL A 505 -12.54 -26.04 -1.74
CA VAL A 505 -12.05 -26.64 -0.50
C VAL A 505 -11.92 -28.16 -0.71
N ARG A 506 -10.80 -28.75 -0.27
CA ARG A 506 -10.57 -30.20 -0.31
C ARG A 506 -9.90 -30.74 0.92
N ASP A 507 -10.23 -31.98 1.24
CA ASP A 507 -9.65 -32.71 2.36
C ASP A 507 -8.37 -33.47 1.94
N THR A 508 -7.29 -33.33 2.72
CA THR A 508 -6.06 -34.12 2.57
C THR A 508 -5.88 -35.08 3.76
N GLY A 509 -6.73 -36.11 3.82
CA GLY A 509 -6.52 -37.30 4.65
C GLY A 509 -7.04 -37.20 6.09
N ASP A 510 -7.81 -38.21 6.49
CA ASP A 510 -8.37 -38.34 7.84
C ASP A 510 -7.27 -38.54 8.90
N ILE A 511 -7.19 -37.64 9.89
CA ILE A 511 -6.44 -37.87 11.12
C ILE A 511 -7.43 -38.32 12.20
N ASN A 512 -7.53 -39.62 12.44
CA ASN A 512 -8.35 -40.18 13.51
C ASN A 512 -7.62 -40.01 14.86
N VAL A 513 -8.20 -39.21 15.75
CA VAL A 513 -7.67 -38.94 17.09
C VAL A 513 -8.41 -39.81 18.10
N GLU A 514 -7.73 -40.79 18.71
CA GLU A 514 -8.24 -41.52 19.87
C GLU A 514 -7.80 -40.81 21.17
N SER A 515 -8.78 -40.42 21.98
CA SER A 515 -8.56 -40.11 23.40
C SER A 515 -9.75 -40.58 24.24
N ASP A 516 -9.44 -41.15 25.41
CA ASP A 516 -10.41 -41.60 26.41
C ASP A 516 -11.28 -40.42 26.90
N HIS A 517 -12.58 -40.68 27.05
CA HIS A 517 -13.66 -39.83 27.57
C HIS A 517 -14.53 -39.03 26.56
N SER A 518 -15.70 -39.63 26.27
CA SER A 518 -17.01 -39.02 25.96
C SER A 518 -17.07 -37.55 25.50
N ASN A 519 -16.55 -37.25 24.31
CA ASN A 519 -17.12 -36.33 23.32
C ASN A 519 -16.28 -36.41 22.03
N TRP A 520 -16.79 -37.15 21.05
CA TRP A 520 -16.13 -37.34 19.76
C TRP A 520 -16.27 -36.10 18.89
N ARG A 521 -15.16 -35.48 18.48
CA ARG A 521 -15.12 -34.59 17.31
C ARG A 521 -14.10 -35.14 16.32
N GLN A 522 -14.60 -35.69 15.23
CA GLN A 522 -13.79 -36.10 14.10
C GLN A 522 -13.25 -34.84 13.42
N ILE A 523 -11.92 -34.73 13.29
CA ILE A 523 -11.28 -33.67 12.53
C ILE A 523 -11.05 -34.24 11.12
N ASN A 524 -11.87 -33.79 10.18
CA ASN A 524 -11.78 -34.17 8.77
C ASN A 524 -10.57 -33.44 8.14
N GLY A 525 -9.38 -34.01 8.34
CA GLY A 525 -8.10 -33.65 7.73
C GLY A 525 -7.69 -32.16 7.67
N VAL A 526 -6.64 -31.88 6.89
CA VAL A 526 -6.16 -30.51 6.63
C VAL A 526 -6.73 -30.04 5.31
N TRP A 527 -7.53 -28.97 5.35
CA TRP A 527 -8.15 -28.42 4.16
C TRP A 527 -7.11 -27.73 3.28
N HIS A 528 -7.17 -28.00 1.98
CA HIS A 528 -6.45 -27.25 0.95
C HIS A 528 -7.44 -26.35 0.20
N THR A 529 -7.13 -25.05 0.11
CA THR A 529 -7.94 -24.09 -0.65
C THR A 529 -7.20 -23.44 -1.80
N GLY A 530 -7.94 -23.16 -2.87
CA GLY A 530 -7.51 -22.35 -4.00
C GLY A 530 -8.58 -21.35 -4.40
N ILE A 531 -8.16 -20.16 -4.85
CA ILE A 531 -9.06 -19.13 -5.36
C ILE A 531 -9.15 -19.24 -6.87
N VAL A 532 -10.36 -19.52 -7.38
CA VAL A 532 -10.67 -19.40 -8.80
C VAL A 532 -11.17 -18.00 -9.07
N VAL A 533 -10.33 -17.22 -9.75
CA VAL A 533 -10.68 -15.90 -10.24
C VAL A 533 -10.11 -15.75 -11.64
N TYR A 534 -10.87 -15.09 -12.52
CA TYR A 534 -10.49 -14.87 -13.91
C TYR A 534 -10.18 -16.16 -14.70
N GLY A 535 -10.90 -17.23 -14.39
CA GLY A 535 -10.78 -18.52 -15.09
C GLY A 535 -9.55 -19.34 -14.72
N ARG A 536 -8.78 -18.95 -13.70
CA ARG A 536 -7.64 -19.74 -13.19
C ARG A 536 -7.70 -19.92 -11.69
N GLU A 537 -7.17 -21.03 -11.21
CA GLU A 537 -7.07 -21.37 -9.80
C GLU A 537 -5.69 -20.99 -9.26
N PHE A 538 -5.65 -20.14 -8.25
CA PHE A 538 -4.43 -19.68 -7.60
C PHE A 538 -4.34 -20.26 -6.20
N PHE A 539 -3.16 -20.72 -5.84
CA PHE A 539 -2.88 -21.26 -4.51
C PHE A 539 -1.42 -21.03 -4.16
N PHE A 540 -1.10 -21.13 -2.88
CA PHE A 540 0.27 -21.04 -2.40
C PHE A 540 0.82 -22.46 -2.17
N GLY A 541 1.99 -22.75 -2.72
CA GLY A 541 2.67 -24.04 -2.64
C GLY A 541 4.09 -23.90 -2.08
N GLY A 542 4.53 -24.91 -1.33
CA GLY A 542 5.81 -24.85 -0.59
C GLY A 542 7.08 -24.96 -1.42
N THR A 543 6.99 -25.13 -2.74
CA THR A 543 8.16 -25.20 -3.64
C THR A 543 8.17 -24.13 -4.71
N GLY A 544 7.01 -23.80 -5.29
CA GLY A 544 6.88 -22.74 -6.31
C GLY A 544 6.47 -21.38 -5.77
N GLY A 545 6.15 -21.26 -4.47
CA GLY A 545 5.58 -20.03 -3.91
C GLY A 545 4.13 -19.86 -4.37
N ILE A 546 3.76 -18.70 -4.89
CA ILE A 546 2.43 -18.54 -5.50
C ILE A 546 2.39 -19.30 -6.82
N GLU A 547 1.50 -20.27 -6.91
CA GLU A 547 1.35 -21.18 -8.04
C GLU A 547 -0.06 -21.07 -8.62
N SER A 548 -0.22 -21.50 -9.88
CA SER A 548 -1.56 -21.61 -10.42
C SER A 548 -1.72 -22.54 -11.61
N CYS A 549 -2.92 -23.13 -11.70
CA CYS A 549 -3.36 -24.10 -12.70
C CYS A 549 -4.74 -23.72 -13.29
N ASN A 550 -5.28 -24.60 -14.15
CA ASN A 550 -6.70 -24.56 -14.51
C ASN A 550 -7.56 -24.98 -13.30
N PRO A 551 -8.82 -24.55 -13.18
CA PRO A 551 -9.69 -24.96 -12.07
C PRO A 551 -9.83 -26.48 -11.98
N GLY A 552 -9.46 -27.05 -10.84
CA GLY A 552 -9.36 -28.50 -10.62
C GLY A 552 -8.17 -29.16 -11.33
N GLY A 553 -7.10 -28.40 -11.59
CA GLY A 553 -5.89 -28.84 -12.27
C GLY A 553 -4.76 -29.32 -11.35
N THR A 554 -4.93 -29.21 -10.03
CA THR A 554 -3.98 -29.77 -9.06
C THR A 554 -4.05 -31.31 -9.06
N MET A 555 -2.98 -31.98 -8.64
CA MET A 555 -2.92 -33.46 -8.49
C MET A 555 -4.03 -34.02 -7.58
N LEU A 556 -4.69 -33.14 -6.82
CA LEU A 556 -5.81 -33.50 -5.96
C LEU A 556 -7.10 -33.81 -6.75
N GLY A 557 -7.31 -33.36 -8.01
CA GLY A 557 -8.52 -33.68 -8.84
C GLY A 557 -9.60 -32.57 -9.00
N GLN A 558 -10.88 -32.78 -8.67
CA GLN A 558 -11.94 -31.73 -8.55
C GLN A 558 -12.28 -31.39 -7.08
N PRO A 559 -12.68 -30.15 -6.71
CA PRO A 559 -12.91 -29.76 -5.31
C PRO A 559 -14.16 -30.41 -4.70
N ASP A 560 -14.09 -30.70 -3.40
CA ASP A 560 -15.18 -31.32 -2.63
C ASP A 560 -16.30 -30.31 -2.33
N GLU A 561 -15.93 -29.06 -2.03
CA GLU A 561 -16.85 -27.95 -1.85
C GLU A 561 -16.39 -26.71 -2.65
N ILE A 562 -17.36 -25.96 -3.21
CA ILE A 562 -17.12 -24.68 -3.89
C ILE A 562 -17.94 -23.59 -3.19
N VAL A 563 -17.26 -22.57 -2.71
CA VAL A 563 -17.82 -21.41 -2.01
C VAL A 563 -17.73 -20.17 -2.90
N ASN A 564 -18.87 -19.54 -3.20
CA ASN A 564 -18.89 -18.28 -3.94
C ASN A 564 -18.64 -17.10 -2.98
N LEU A 565 -17.57 -16.34 -3.23
CA LEU A 565 -17.11 -15.24 -2.36
C LEU A 565 -17.52 -13.84 -2.86
N GLY A 566 -18.21 -13.74 -4.00
CA GLY A 566 -18.74 -12.48 -4.54
C GLY A 566 -18.25 -12.15 -5.94
N GLU A 567 -18.25 -10.86 -6.28
CA GLU A 567 -17.77 -10.32 -7.55
C GLU A 567 -16.72 -9.25 -7.29
N THR A 568 -15.69 -9.19 -8.13
CA THR A 568 -14.62 -8.20 -8.05
C THR A 568 -14.69 -7.24 -9.23
N GLN A 569 -14.39 -5.96 -8.98
CA GLN A 569 -14.19 -4.95 -10.02
C GLN A 569 -12.70 -4.64 -10.22
N ILE A 570 -11.83 -5.37 -9.54
CA ILE A 570 -10.39 -5.21 -9.63
C ILE A 570 -9.97 -5.72 -11.01
N PRO A 571 -9.31 -4.90 -11.84
CA PRO A 571 -8.70 -5.43 -13.05
C PRO A 571 -7.61 -6.39 -12.60
N TYR A 572 -7.51 -7.59 -13.21
CA TYR A 572 -6.43 -8.50 -12.81
C TYR A 572 -5.04 -7.86 -12.84
N GLU A 573 -4.80 -6.79 -13.58
CA GLU A 573 -3.53 -6.07 -13.60
C GLU A 573 -3.07 -5.69 -12.20
N LEU A 574 -3.98 -5.04 -11.47
CA LEU A 574 -3.79 -4.63 -10.10
C LEU A 574 -3.69 -5.88 -9.19
N PHE A 575 -4.44 -6.93 -9.50
CA PHE A 575 -4.35 -8.21 -8.82
C PHE A 575 -3.03 -8.93 -9.07
N HIS A 576 -2.44 -8.82 -10.25
CA HIS A 576 -1.18 -9.45 -10.60
C HIS A 576 -0.01 -8.69 -10.01
N ASP A 577 -0.07 -7.36 -10.03
CA ASP A 577 0.91 -6.53 -9.34
C ASP A 577 0.87 -6.81 -7.84
N HIS A 578 -0.33 -6.97 -7.28
CA HIS A 578 -0.50 -7.41 -5.90
C HIS A 578 0.03 -8.84 -5.67
N LEU A 579 -0.27 -9.81 -6.54
CA LEU A 579 0.30 -11.16 -6.46
C LEU A 579 1.83 -11.15 -6.59
N PHE A 580 2.39 -10.29 -7.44
CA PHE A 580 3.82 -10.14 -7.61
C PHE A 580 4.46 -9.54 -6.36
N GLU A 581 3.87 -8.49 -5.80
CA GLU A 581 4.28 -7.90 -4.52
C GLU A 581 4.24 -8.94 -3.40
N LEU A 582 3.13 -9.68 -3.28
CA LEU A 582 2.96 -10.78 -2.32
C LEU A 582 4.00 -11.89 -2.53
N ALA A 583 4.29 -12.28 -3.77
CA ALA A 583 5.34 -13.26 -4.08
C ALA A 583 6.74 -12.77 -3.69
N GLN A 584 6.97 -11.45 -3.70
CA GLN A 584 8.23 -10.81 -3.33
C GLN A 584 8.31 -10.44 -1.84
N SER A 585 7.20 -10.37 -1.11
CA SER A 585 7.16 -9.99 0.31
C SER A 585 6.77 -11.18 1.21
N GLN A 586 5.49 -11.56 1.18
CA GLN A 586 4.83 -12.41 2.18
C GLN A 586 4.70 -13.90 1.79
N PHE A 587 4.49 -14.21 0.50
CA PHE A 587 4.20 -15.55 -0.02
C PHE A 587 5.33 -16.10 -0.92
N ARG A 588 6.57 -16.04 -0.41
CA ARG A 588 7.76 -16.67 -1.03
C ARG A 588 7.78 -18.18 -0.74
N PRO A 589 8.40 -19.04 -1.58
CA PRO A 589 8.49 -20.48 -1.31
C PRO A 589 9.08 -20.80 0.07
N SER A 590 10.11 -20.06 0.49
CA SER A 590 10.76 -20.22 1.81
C SER A 590 9.88 -19.86 3.01
N CYS A 591 8.74 -19.19 2.78
CA CYS A 591 7.82 -18.75 3.82
C CYS A 591 6.65 -19.74 4.01
N TYR A 592 6.53 -20.80 3.20
CA TYR A 592 5.44 -21.76 3.32
C TYR A 592 5.51 -22.58 4.61
N HIS A 593 4.43 -22.59 5.38
CA HIS A 593 4.27 -23.37 6.60
C HIS A 593 2.91 -24.06 6.63
N LEU A 594 2.87 -25.39 6.79
CA LEU A 594 1.68 -26.22 6.62
C LEU A 594 0.49 -25.81 7.49
N LEU A 595 0.71 -25.25 8.68
CA LEU A 595 -0.35 -24.83 9.60
C LEU A 595 -0.59 -23.31 9.63
N ASP A 596 0.48 -22.52 9.57
CA ASP A 596 0.44 -21.11 9.97
C ASP A 596 0.58 -20.15 8.77
N HIS A 597 1.08 -20.62 7.62
CA HIS A 597 1.20 -19.79 6.41
C HIS A 597 1.20 -20.64 5.13
N ASN A 598 0.01 -20.98 4.64
CA ASN A 598 -0.22 -21.97 3.58
C ASN A 598 -1.23 -21.45 2.53
N CYS A 599 -1.70 -22.35 1.68
CA CYS A 599 -2.76 -22.12 0.71
C CYS A 599 -4.06 -21.52 1.28
N ASN A 600 -4.37 -21.71 2.56
CA ASN A 600 -5.56 -21.18 3.22
C ASN A 600 -5.37 -19.71 3.63
N THR A 601 -4.22 -19.36 4.21
CA THR A 601 -3.89 -17.94 4.51
C THR A 601 -3.74 -17.15 3.21
N PHE A 602 -3.17 -17.76 2.17
CA PHE A 602 -3.12 -17.18 0.84
C PHE A 602 -4.51 -16.96 0.23
N SER A 603 -5.37 -17.98 0.25
CA SER A 603 -6.72 -17.86 -0.31
C SER A 603 -7.56 -16.84 0.45
N SER A 604 -7.36 -16.70 1.77
CA SER A 604 -7.95 -15.66 2.61
C SER A 604 -7.52 -14.26 2.18
N GLU A 605 -6.21 -14.03 2.01
CA GLU A 605 -5.65 -12.74 1.60
C GLU A 605 -6.17 -12.32 0.22
N ILE A 606 -6.14 -13.26 -0.73
CA ILE A 606 -6.63 -13.01 -2.09
C ILE A 606 -8.15 -12.81 -2.13
N ALA A 607 -8.92 -13.56 -1.35
CA ALA A 607 -10.36 -13.36 -1.25
C ALA A 607 -10.71 -11.95 -0.74
N LYS A 608 -10.00 -11.47 0.29
CA LYS A 608 -10.19 -10.15 0.89
C LYS A 608 -9.81 -9.05 -0.09
N PHE A 609 -8.68 -9.18 -0.77
CA PHE A 609 -8.27 -8.24 -1.79
C PHE A 609 -9.30 -8.14 -2.91
N LEU A 610 -9.76 -9.28 -3.43
CA LEU A 610 -10.68 -9.30 -4.58
C LEU A 610 -12.10 -8.85 -4.23
N THR A 611 -12.64 -9.26 -3.08
CA THR A 611 -14.07 -9.13 -2.79
C THR A 611 -14.40 -8.41 -1.48
N GLY A 612 -13.39 -8.17 -0.63
CA GLY A 612 -13.57 -7.72 0.75
C GLY A 612 -14.10 -8.80 1.69
N ASN A 613 -14.35 -10.02 1.20
CA ASN A 613 -14.83 -11.16 1.99
C ASN A 613 -13.70 -12.17 2.26
N ASP A 614 -13.83 -12.95 3.33
CA ASP A 614 -12.87 -13.99 3.71
C ASP A 614 -13.36 -15.39 3.30
N ILE A 615 -12.46 -16.38 3.25
CA ILE A 615 -12.81 -17.79 3.12
C ILE A 615 -13.50 -18.29 4.41
N PRO A 616 -14.27 -19.40 4.37
CA PRO A 616 -15.03 -19.87 5.54
C PRO A 616 -14.19 -19.99 6.82
N SER A 617 -14.70 -19.44 7.93
CA SER A 617 -13.96 -19.34 9.20
C SER A 617 -13.59 -20.68 9.84
N HIS A 618 -14.29 -21.76 9.51
CA HIS A 618 -13.92 -23.11 9.97
C HIS A 618 -12.67 -23.66 9.28
N ILE A 619 -12.24 -23.05 8.16
CA ILE A 619 -10.99 -23.40 7.45
C ILE A 619 -9.83 -22.57 8.03
N THR A 620 -10.02 -21.25 8.18
CA THR A 620 -8.99 -20.38 8.79
C THR A 620 -8.80 -20.64 10.28
N GLY A 621 -9.81 -21.18 10.97
CA GLY A 621 -9.74 -21.56 12.39
C GLY A 621 -9.16 -22.96 12.66
N LEU A 622 -9.02 -23.81 11.64
CA LEU A 622 -8.60 -25.20 11.81
C LEU A 622 -7.22 -25.35 12.49
N PRO A 623 -6.16 -24.57 12.14
CA PRO A 623 -4.86 -24.70 12.80
C PRO A 623 -4.91 -24.39 14.29
N ALA A 624 -5.66 -23.34 14.67
CA ALA A 624 -5.86 -22.95 16.06
C ALA A 624 -6.67 -24.01 16.84
N GLU A 625 -7.68 -24.60 16.21
CA GLU A 625 -8.52 -25.64 16.81
C GLU A 625 -7.70 -26.93 17.04
N VAL A 626 -6.88 -27.36 16.08
CA VAL A 626 -5.99 -28.53 16.21
C VAL A 626 -4.93 -28.29 17.29
N LEU A 627 -4.23 -27.15 17.25
CA LEU A 627 -3.14 -26.81 18.18
C LEU A 627 -3.62 -26.44 19.61
N SER A 628 -4.91 -26.15 19.78
CA SER A 628 -5.53 -25.96 21.10
C SER A 628 -5.72 -27.27 21.87
N THR A 629 -5.58 -28.43 21.20
CA THR A 629 -5.66 -29.75 21.85
C THR A 629 -4.30 -30.21 22.38
N PRO A 630 -4.24 -30.93 23.52
CA PRO A 630 -2.99 -31.48 24.05
C PRO A 630 -2.26 -32.41 23.05
N PHE A 631 -3.02 -33.14 22.23
CA PHE A 631 -2.46 -33.97 21.17
C PHE A 631 -1.89 -33.13 20.02
N GLY A 632 -2.59 -32.07 19.57
CA GLY A 632 -2.09 -31.13 18.56
C GLY A 632 -0.78 -30.44 18.97
N GLN A 633 -0.61 -30.14 20.27
CA GLN A 633 0.67 -29.66 20.81
C GLN A 633 1.77 -30.73 20.78
N MET A 634 1.41 -32.00 20.96
CA MET A 634 2.34 -33.13 20.97
C MET A 634 2.79 -33.54 19.56
N ILE A 635 1.91 -33.42 18.55
CA ILE A 635 2.25 -33.75 17.15
C ILE A 635 2.78 -32.57 16.35
N ARG A 636 2.79 -31.34 16.91
CA ARG A 636 3.31 -30.14 16.23
C ARG A 636 4.69 -30.35 15.59
N PRO A 637 5.68 -30.98 16.24
CA PRO A 637 6.99 -31.24 15.61
C PRO A 637 6.93 -32.19 14.40
N PHE A 638 5.94 -33.09 14.35
CA PHE A 638 5.73 -34.02 13.23
C PHE A 638 4.94 -33.38 12.09
N VAL A 639 3.96 -32.51 12.39
CA VAL A 639 3.22 -31.74 11.39
C VAL A 639 4.11 -30.69 10.73
N ASP A 640 4.99 -30.04 11.51
CA ASP A 640 6.00 -29.10 11.01
C ASP A 640 7.05 -29.80 10.11
N ALA A 641 7.20 -31.12 10.24
CA ALA A 641 8.06 -31.95 9.38
C ALA A 641 7.34 -32.54 8.15
N MET A 642 6.01 -32.43 8.08
CA MET A 642 5.21 -32.85 6.92
C MET A 642 5.12 -31.72 5.89
N SER A 643 5.32 -32.05 4.61
CA SER A 643 5.06 -31.14 3.50
C SER A 643 3.92 -31.69 2.66
N VAL A 644 2.77 -31.01 2.69
CA VAL A 644 1.68 -31.25 1.73
C VAL A 644 1.95 -30.37 0.52
N GLN A 645 2.25 -31.00 -0.62
CA GLN A 645 2.53 -30.31 -1.88
C GLN A 645 1.38 -30.57 -2.87
N PRO A 646 0.51 -29.59 -3.13
CA PRO A 646 -0.43 -29.66 -4.23
C PRO A 646 0.36 -29.42 -5.52
N SER A 647 0.95 -30.47 -6.08
CA SER A 647 1.64 -30.41 -7.37
C SER A 647 0.62 -30.27 -8.51
N GLY A 648 1.02 -29.70 -9.65
CA GLY A 648 0.15 -29.47 -10.83
C GLY A 648 -0.08 -28.01 -11.19
N GLY A 649 0.34 -27.07 -10.34
CA GLY A 649 0.49 -25.65 -10.67
C GLY A 649 1.85 -25.35 -11.28
N HIS A 650 1.94 -24.22 -12.01
CA HIS A 650 3.22 -23.63 -12.37
C HIS A 650 3.48 -22.44 -11.44
N ALA A 651 4.70 -22.30 -10.93
CA ALA A 651 5.15 -21.11 -10.22
C ALA A 651 4.85 -19.89 -11.10
N LEU A 652 4.13 -18.92 -10.55
CA LEU A 652 3.74 -17.71 -11.28
C LEU A 652 4.93 -16.76 -11.48
N PHE A 653 5.92 -16.86 -10.61
CA PHE A 653 7.06 -15.97 -10.51
C PHE A 653 8.31 -16.81 -10.24
N ASP A 654 9.37 -16.63 -11.04
CA ASP A 654 10.62 -17.37 -10.86
C ASP A 654 11.34 -16.89 -9.58
N THR A 655 11.36 -17.74 -8.56
CA THR A 655 12.13 -17.51 -7.34
C THR A 655 13.43 -18.30 -7.41
N ASN A 656 14.55 -17.63 -7.67
CA ASN A 656 15.88 -18.23 -7.65
C ASN A 656 16.29 -18.61 -6.20
N THR A 657 16.00 -19.85 -5.79
CA THR A 657 16.67 -20.53 -4.67
C THR A 657 17.20 -21.90 -5.14
N PRO A 658 18.44 -22.31 -4.78
CA PRO A 658 18.93 -23.65 -5.09
C PRO A 658 18.21 -24.70 -4.24
N ASN A 659 17.84 -25.85 -4.84
CA ASN A 659 17.38 -27.03 -4.11
C ASN A 659 18.43 -27.48 -3.07
N PRO A 660 18.10 -27.70 -1.78
CA PRO A 660 18.96 -28.44 -0.89
C PRO A 660 18.97 -29.93 -1.31
N ALA A 661 20.16 -30.50 -1.43
CA ALA A 661 20.32 -31.95 -1.61
C ALA A 661 19.71 -32.72 -0.40
N PRO A 662 19.21 -33.96 -0.59
CA PRO A 662 18.60 -34.72 0.49
C PRO A 662 19.63 -35.06 1.57
N SER A 663 19.42 -34.56 2.79
CA SER A 663 20.24 -34.90 3.96
C SER A 663 19.81 -36.27 4.51
N VAL A 664 20.75 -37.21 4.46
CA VAL A 664 20.70 -38.53 5.10
C VAL A 664 20.74 -38.35 6.63
N PRO A 665 19.95 -39.12 7.41
CA PRO A 665 19.91 -38.96 8.87
C PRO A 665 21.19 -39.51 9.54
N PRO A 666 21.78 -38.82 10.53
CA PRO A 666 22.84 -39.42 11.32
C PRO A 666 22.25 -40.49 12.23
N THR A 667 22.75 -41.71 12.03
CA THR A 667 22.43 -42.92 12.78
C THR A 667 23.21 -42.93 14.10
N ASN A 668 22.56 -43.46 15.14
CA ASN A 668 23.06 -43.76 16.48
C ASN A 668 24.53 -44.20 16.56
N THR A 669 25.26 -43.69 17.56
CA THR A 669 26.36 -44.45 18.20
C THR A 669 26.07 -44.58 19.69
N PHE A 670 26.15 -45.83 20.13
CA PHE A 670 25.72 -46.39 21.40
C PHE A 670 26.80 -46.31 22.50
N LEU A 671 26.32 -46.31 23.75
CA LEU A 671 26.79 -47.07 24.94
C LEU A 671 27.95 -46.57 25.83
N THR A 672 27.55 -46.28 27.08
CA THR A 672 28.07 -46.74 28.40
C THR A 672 29.53 -46.55 28.77
N ASP A 673 29.78 -45.82 29.88
CA ASP A 673 29.99 -46.46 31.19
C ASP A 673 30.01 -45.44 32.35
N MET A 674 29.39 -45.83 33.47
CA MET A 674 29.38 -45.15 34.78
C MET A 674 30.68 -45.44 35.56
N PRO A 675 30.97 -44.74 36.68
CA PRO A 675 30.50 -45.27 37.97
C PRO A 675 29.98 -44.23 38.98
N ASN A 676 29.06 -44.74 39.80
CA ASN A 676 28.44 -44.22 41.03
C ASN A 676 29.41 -43.89 42.18
N GLN A 677 28.97 -42.97 43.06
CA GLN A 677 28.79 -43.12 44.54
C GLN A 677 28.56 -41.69 45.12
N SER A 678 27.76 -41.39 46.15
CA SER A 678 26.74 -42.06 46.98
C SER A 678 26.28 -41.05 48.05
N ASN A 679 25.01 -41.11 48.48
CA ASN A 679 24.39 -40.57 49.73
C ASN A 679 24.29 -39.03 49.86
N SER A 680 23.21 -38.42 50.35
CA SER A 680 22.24 -38.84 51.38
C SER A 680 20.89 -38.08 51.29
N SER A 681 19.79 -38.81 51.37
CA SER A 681 18.50 -38.42 51.97
C SER A 681 18.64 -38.42 53.52
N GLN A 682 17.81 -37.80 54.37
CA GLN A 682 16.36 -37.66 54.40
C GLN A 682 15.95 -36.83 55.66
N ASP A 683 14.67 -36.47 55.69
CA ASP A 683 13.78 -36.29 56.86
C ASP A 683 13.71 -34.95 57.61
N ALA A 684 12.56 -34.52 58.17
CA ALA A 684 11.12 -34.78 57.97
C ALA A 684 10.36 -34.09 59.13
N ASN A 685 9.08 -33.80 58.89
CA ASN A 685 7.95 -33.80 59.86
C ASN A 685 7.83 -32.64 60.89
N ARG A 686 6.65 -32.24 61.39
CA ARG A 686 5.20 -32.41 61.13
C ARG A 686 4.47 -31.72 62.32
N VAL A 687 3.15 -31.52 62.20
CA VAL A 687 2.10 -31.51 63.27
C VAL A 687 1.46 -30.15 63.67
N SER A 688 0.14 -30.05 63.46
CA SER A 688 -0.89 -29.17 64.10
C SER A 688 -1.47 -29.90 65.35
N PRO A 689 -2.29 -29.34 66.30
CA PRO A 689 -3.55 -28.57 66.04
C PRO A 689 -4.04 -27.59 67.15
N SER A 690 -5.17 -26.89 66.91
CA SER A 690 -6.42 -26.83 67.74
C SER A 690 -7.15 -25.46 67.86
N ASN A 691 -8.42 -25.45 67.42
CA ASN A 691 -9.66 -24.74 67.83
C ASN A 691 -9.69 -23.26 68.32
N SER A 692 -10.59 -22.44 67.74
CA SER A 692 -11.92 -22.13 68.32
C SER A 692 -12.75 -21.03 67.59
N GLN A 693 -14.06 -21.31 67.42
CA GLN A 693 -15.25 -20.43 67.54
C GLN A 693 -15.87 -19.66 66.34
N ASP A 694 -17.15 -20.01 66.13
CA ASP A 694 -18.21 -19.42 65.29
C ASP A 694 -18.75 -18.07 65.80
N SER A 695 -19.31 -17.25 64.89
CA SER A 695 -20.65 -16.67 65.06
C SER A 695 -21.25 -16.14 63.74
N LYS A 696 -22.57 -16.32 63.61
CA LYS A 696 -23.46 -16.02 62.48
C LYS A 696 -24.11 -14.63 62.59
N SER A 697 -24.52 -14.06 61.44
CA SER A 697 -25.80 -13.35 61.16
C SER A 697 -25.66 -12.62 59.80
N GLU A 698 -26.63 -12.36 58.93
CA GLU A 698 -28.03 -12.73 58.65
C GLU A 698 -28.32 -12.13 57.23
N GLU A 699 -29.23 -12.74 56.48
CA GLU A 699 -29.65 -12.37 55.10
C GLU A 699 -30.38 -11.00 55.03
N PHE A 700 -30.27 -10.27 53.90
CA PHE A 700 -31.36 -9.48 53.29
C PHE A 700 -31.09 -9.18 51.80
N ASP A 701 -32.13 -9.40 50.99
CA ASP A 701 -32.32 -9.15 49.55
C ASP A 701 -31.92 -7.73 49.06
N ASP A 702 -31.43 -7.62 47.82
CA ASP A 702 -32.22 -6.99 46.74
C ASP A 702 -31.64 -7.26 45.33
N PHE A 703 -32.55 -7.48 44.39
CA PHE A 703 -32.32 -7.70 42.96
C PHE A 703 -32.51 -6.36 42.23
N GLN A 704 -31.62 -5.95 41.31
CA GLN A 704 -31.86 -5.08 40.11
C GLN A 704 -30.53 -4.77 39.35
N PRO A 705 -30.55 -4.36 38.05
CA PRO A 705 -29.89 -5.10 36.95
C PRO A 705 -28.79 -4.34 36.13
N GLU A 706 -28.14 -5.10 35.21
CA GLU A 706 -27.34 -4.71 33.99
C GLU A 706 -25.99 -3.96 34.21
N SER A 707 -24.89 -4.20 33.47
CA SER A 707 -24.70 -3.88 32.03
C SER A 707 -23.39 -4.44 31.40
N GLU A 708 -23.46 -4.69 30.08
CA GLU A 708 -22.50 -4.48 28.96
C GLU A 708 -20.96 -4.55 29.15
N ASP A 709 -20.29 -5.30 28.25
CA ASP A 709 -18.83 -5.38 28.07
C ASP A 709 -18.18 -4.01 27.76
N GLU A 710 -17.40 -3.46 28.70
CA GLU A 710 -16.61 -2.23 28.51
C GLU A 710 -15.31 -2.49 27.72
N LYS A 711 -15.08 -1.71 26.66
CA LYS A 711 -13.77 -1.57 26.02
C LYS A 711 -12.87 -0.71 26.90
N GLU A 712 -11.66 -1.18 27.20
CA GLU A 712 -10.66 -0.45 27.99
C GLU A 712 -10.23 0.84 27.27
N VAL A 713 -10.62 2.02 27.77
CA VAL A 713 -10.23 3.33 27.24
C VAL A 713 -8.99 3.83 27.99
N ASP A 714 -7.85 3.97 27.30
CA ASP A 714 -6.62 4.52 27.91
C ASP A 714 -6.89 5.97 28.42
N GLU A 715 -6.87 6.17 29.74
CA GLU A 715 -7.04 7.49 30.38
C GLU A 715 -5.90 8.48 30.05
N PRO A 716 -6.15 9.81 30.01
CA PRO A 716 -5.10 10.79 29.82
C PRO A 716 -4.12 10.81 30.99
N ILE A 717 -2.85 11.07 30.71
CA ILE A 717 -1.87 11.37 31.75
C ILE A 717 -2.10 12.80 32.25
N ILE A 718 -2.27 12.95 33.57
CA ILE A 718 -2.47 14.27 34.21
C ILE A 718 -1.43 14.42 35.32
N TYR A 719 -0.69 15.52 35.29
CA TYR A 719 0.19 15.94 36.36
C TYR A 719 -0.57 16.78 37.39
N LYS A 720 -0.38 16.48 38.67
CA LYS A 720 -0.90 17.25 39.81
C LYS A 720 0.19 17.34 40.87
N ASP A 721 1.15 18.24 40.65
CA ASP A 721 2.18 18.49 41.64
C ASP A 721 1.58 19.18 42.89
N PRO A 722 2.11 18.93 44.11
CA PRO A 722 1.63 19.61 45.31
C PRO A 722 1.73 21.13 45.20
N LEU A 723 0.69 21.84 45.63
CA LEU A 723 0.67 23.30 45.60
C LEU A 723 1.86 23.90 46.39
N PRO A 724 2.56 24.91 45.86
CA PRO A 724 3.75 25.45 46.53
C PRO A 724 3.41 26.26 47.79
N GLU A 725 4.26 26.22 48.82
CA GLU A 725 4.02 26.97 50.06
C GLU A 725 3.95 28.49 49.80
N LEU A 726 2.88 29.16 50.27
CA LEU A 726 2.64 30.59 50.04
C LEU A 726 3.76 31.53 50.58
N SER A 727 4.55 31.06 51.55
CA SER A 727 5.74 31.74 52.09
C SER A 727 6.85 31.90 51.06
N SER A 728 7.01 30.95 50.13
CA SER A 728 8.10 30.90 49.15
C SER A 728 8.07 32.05 48.13
N TRP A 729 6.87 32.48 47.75
CA TRP A 729 6.59 33.51 46.75
C TRP A 729 6.88 34.92 47.26
N LYS A 730 6.70 35.14 48.57
CA LYS A 730 6.92 36.45 49.22
C LYS A 730 8.40 36.81 49.36
N ASN A 731 9.26 35.82 49.55
CA ASN A 731 10.69 36.06 49.75
C ASN A 731 11.44 36.32 48.43
N GLU A 732 11.01 35.68 47.32
CA GLU A 732 11.67 35.82 46.00
C GLU A 732 10.98 36.82 45.06
N GLY A 733 9.66 37.03 45.22
CA GLY A 733 8.87 37.93 44.38
C GLY A 733 8.85 39.39 44.84
N SER A 734 9.18 39.67 46.10
CA SER A 734 8.97 41.00 46.72
C SER A 734 9.84 42.13 46.17
N GLU A 735 10.96 41.84 45.50
CA GLU A 735 11.79 42.86 44.85
C GLU A 735 11.38 43.17 43.40
N LYS A 736 10.57 42.31 42.75
CA LYS A 736 10.32 42.33 41.30
C LYS A 736 8.84 42.34 40.90
N LEU A 737 7.94 42.00 41.80
CA LEU A 737 6.49 42.00 41.61
C LEU A 737 5.83 43.09 42.45
N SER A 738 4.77 43.72 41.91
CA SER A 738 3.98 44.69 42.67
C SER A 738 3.10 44.00 43.70
N ASP A 739 2.65 44.71 44.75
CA ASP A 739 1.68 44.19 45.71
C ASP A 739 0.38 43.70 45.03
N LYS A 740 0.01 44.32 43.90
CA LYS A 740 -1.11 43.88 43.06
C LYS A 740 -0.81 42.50 42.43
N ASP A 741 0.38 42.32 41.87
CA ASP A 741 0.79 41.03 41.26
C ASP A 741 0.83 39.91 42.31
N LEU A 742 1.36 40.19 43.51
CA LEU A 742 1.40 39.23 44.62
C LEU A 742 0.00 38.86 45.11
N THR A 743 -0.92 39.83 45.11
CA THR A 743 -2.33 39.57 45.44
C THR A 743 -2.98 38.68 44.39
N LEU A 744 -2.78 38.96 43.10
CA LEU A 744 -3.32 38.14 42.01
C LEU A 744 -2.74 36.72 41.98
N ILE A 745 -1.45 36.54 42.31
CA ILE A 745 -0.85 35.21 42.47
C ILE A 745 -1.48 34.47 43.65
N LYS A 746 -1.71 35.16 44.77
CA LYS A 746 -2.43 34.58 45.90
C LYS A 746 -3.86 34.20 45.54
N ASP A 747 -4.55 35.03 44.76
CA ASP A 747 -5.91 34.74 44.28
C ASP A 747 -5.90 33.47 43.41
N ILE A 748 -4.93 33.31 42.51
CA ILE A 748 -4.76 32.08 41.71
C ILE A 748 -4.49 30.87 42.62
N TYR A 749 -3.63 31.02 43.63
CA TYR A 749 -3.32 29.96 44.57
C TYR A 749 -4.57 29.53 45.37
N ASP A 750 -5.30 30.50 45.94
CA ASP A 750 -6.53 30.26 46.69
C ASP A 750 -7.59 29.64 45.77
N TYR A 751 -7.67 30.06 44.49
CA TYR A 751 -8.53 29.46 43.46
C TYR A 751 -8.24 27.96 43.23
N CYS A 752 -6.96 27.58 43.13
CA CYS A 752 -6.57 26.18 42.97
C CYS A 752 -6.81 25.37 44.25
N LYS A 753 -6.57 25.97 45.41
CA LYS A 753 -6.68 25.32 46.73
C LYS A 753 -8.13 25.05 47.15
N ASP A 754 -9.01 26.05 47.01
CA ASP A 754 -10.36 25.98 47.57
C ASP A 754 -11.26 25.01 46.79
N GLY A 755 -11.00 24.81 45.49
CA GLY A 755 -11.70 23.84 44.64
C GLY A 755 -13.20 24.10 44.42
N GLN A 756 -13.81 25.00 45.20
CA GLN A 756 -15.25 25.33 45.20
C GLN A 756 -15.66 26.26 44.05
N ARG A 757 -14.69 26.83 43.30
CA ARG A 757 -14.88 27.61 42.04
C ARG A 757 -16.04 28.63 42.09
N THR A 758 -16.19 29.34 43.21
CA THR A 758 -17.31 30.26 43.47
C THR A 758 -17.17 31.63 42.79
N TRP A 759 -16.04 31.89 42.14
CA TRP A 759 -15.70 33.09 41.39
C TRP A 759 -14.86 32.71 40.15
N SER A 760 -14.58 33.64 39.24
CA SER A 760 -13.84 33.35 38.00
C SER A 760 -12.53 34.14 37.88
N LEU A 761 -11.54 33.54 37.23
CA LEU A 761 -10.29 34.20 36.90
C LEU A 761 -10.53 35.27 35.81
N SER A 762 -9.77 36.35 35.90
CA SER A 762 -9.84 37.50 34.98
C SER A 762 -8.56 37.65 34.15
N LYS A 763 -8.62 38.50 33.13
CA LYS A 763 -7.49 38.85 32.25
C LYS A 763 -6.23 39.28 33.02
N ASP A 764 -6.41 40.04 34.11
CA ASP A 764 -5.32 40.50 34.99
C ASP A 764 -4.53 39.33 35.60
N HIS A 765 -5.20 38.20 35.88
CA HIS A 765 -4.54 36.99 36.38
C HIS A 765 -3.65 36.34 35.32
N ILE A 766 -4.12 36.26 34.06
CA ILE A 766 -3.33 35.72 32.94
C ILE A 766 -2.11 36.60 32.63
N GLN A 767 -2.29 37.92 32.65
CA GLN A 767 -1.20 38.87 32.45
C GLN A 767 -0.13 38.74 33.56
N THR A 768 -0.56 38.53 34.79
CA THR A 768 0.34 38.29 35.93
C THR A 768 1.10 36.98 35.74
N ILE A 769 0.44 35.91 35.33
CA ILE A 769 1.10 34.62 34.98
C ILE A 769 2.14 34.85 33.88
N HIS A 770 1.77 35.53 32.80
CA HIS A 770 2.67 35.81 31.67
C HIS A 770 3.89 36.63 32.08
N LYS A 771 3.70 37.63 32.95
CA LYS A 771 4.81 38.43 33.51
C LYS A 771 5.78 37.57 34.32
N VAL A 772 5.29 36.56 35.03
CA VAL A 772 6.17 35.70 35.84
C VAL A 772 6.86 34.63 34.99
N ILE A 773 6.10 33.89 34.18
CA ILE A 773 6.63 32.73 33.46
C ILE A 773 7.37 33.12 32.16
N GLY A 774 6.96 34.21 31.50
CA GLY A 774 7.52 34.69 30.24
C GLY A 774 8.66 35.72 30.37
N ASP A 775 8.90 36.30 31.55
CA ASP A 775 10.02 37.23 31.77
C ASP A 775 11.25 36.47 32.29
N GLY A 776 12.27 36.34 31.44
CA GLY A 776 13.53 35.65 31.77
C GLY A 776 14.33 36.29 32.92
N ARG A 777 13.91 37.45 33.46
CA ARG A 777 14.50 38.07 34.65
C ARG A 777 13.92 37.52 35.96
N MET A 778 12.84 36.74 35.91
CA MET A 778 12.25 36.08 37.07
C MET A 778 13.03 34.80 37.42
N GLY A 779 13.16 34.51 38.71
CA GLY A 779 13.89 33.32 39.18
C GLY A 779 13.18 32.02 38.79
N ASP A 780 13.95 30.99 38.45
CA ASP A 780 13.40 29.71 37.98
C ASP A 780 12.47 29.05 38.99
N HIS A 781 12.77 29.15 40.28
CA HIS A 781 11.93 28.60 41.35
C HIS A 781 10.51 29.20 41.33
N LEU A 782 10.39 30.52 41.17
CA LEU A 782 9.10 31.20 41.03
C LEU A 782 8.37 30.80 39.73
N ARG A 783 9.10 30.62 38.62
CA ARG A 783 8.55 30.19 37.33
C ARG A 783 8.03 28.75 37.39
N VAL A 784 8.74 27.87 38.08
CA VAL A 784 8.30 26.49 38.36
C VAL A 784 7.03 26.49 39.21
N ASN A 785 6.98 27.30 40.28
CA ASN A 785 5.80 27.41 41.15
C ASN A 785 4.55 27.88 40.40
N ILE A 786 4.68 28.86 39.51
CA ILE A 786 3.58 29.27 38.62
C ILE A 786 3.19 28.15 37.66
N GLY A 787 4.16 27.42 37.13
CA GLY A 787 3.89 26.27 36.27
C GLY A 787 3.13 25.15 37.00
N VAL A 788 3.35 24.95 38.31
CA VAL A 788 2.53 24.04 39.15
C VAL A 788 1.07 24.50 39.20
N LEU A 789 0.81 25.80 39.42
CA LEU A 789 -0.56 26.33 39.39
C LEU A 789 -1.20 26.14 38.02
N LEU A 790 -0.45 26.38 36.93
CA LEU A 790 -0.93 26.18 35.56
C LEU A 790 -1.37 24.73 35.27
N GLN A 791 -0.77 23.73 35.92
CA GLN A 791 -1.18 22.33 35.79
C GLN A 791 -2.63 22.12 36.23
N ASP A 792 -3.05 22.71 37.34
CA ASP A 792 -4.42 22.59 37.86
C ASP A 792 -5.39 23.47 37.06
N LEU A 793 -4.96 24.68 36.70
CA LEU A 793 -5.80 25.65 35.98
C LEU A 793 -6.17 25.17 34.57
N VAL A 794 -5.25 24.54 33.84
CA VAL A 794 -5.52 24.10 32.47
C VAL A 794 -6.52 22.95 32.37
N LEU A 795 -6.82 22.30 33.50
CA LEU A 795 -7.90 21.30 33.62
C LEU A 795 -9.29 21.94 33.76
N ILE A 796 -9.36 23.29 33.80
CA ILE A 796 -10.59 24.06 33.90
C ILE A 796 -10.88 24.66 32.52
N GLU A 797 -11.97 24.24 31.87
CA GLU A 797 -12.32 24.69 30.51
C GLU A 797 -12.48 26.21 30.41
N ASP A 798 -13.03 26.86 31.43
CA ASP A 798 -13.15 28.32 31.51
C ASP A 798 -11.78 29.01 31.47
N PHE A 799 -10.75 28.41 32.08
CA PHE A 799 -9.40 28.94 32.05
C PHE A 799 -8.75 28.75 30.67
N VAL A 800 -8.96 27.61 30.00
CA VAL A 800 -8.50 27.40 28.62
C VAL A 800 -9.20 28.37 27.65
N THR A 801 -10.48 28.64 27.87
CA THR A 801 -11.24 29.66 27.14
C THR A 801 -10.68 31.05 27.40
N LEU A 802 -10.31 31.36 28.65
CA LEU A 802 -9.66 32.62 28.98
C LEU A 802 -8.29 32.74 28.28
N LEU A 803 -7.46 31.70 28.29
CA LEU A 803 -6.20 31.65 27.55
C LEU A 803 -6.39 31.90 26.04
N ASP A 804 -7.51 31.45 25.48
CA ASP A 804 -7.87 31.66 24.08
C ASP A 804 -8.21 33.12 23.75
N HIS A 805 -8.93 33.79 24.66
CA HIS A 805 -9.44 35.15 24.43
C HIS A 805 -8.47 36.26 24.88
N GLU A 806 -7.23 35.91 25.26
CA GLU A 806 -6.24 36.86 25.78
C GLU A 806 -5.25 37.37 24.72
N PRO A 807 -4.97 38.69 24.67
CA PRO A 807 -3.98 39.28 23.76
C PRO A 807 -2.53 38.96 24.15
N THR A 808 -2.28 38.57 25.40
CA THR A 808 -1.01 38.00 25.83
C THR A 808 -0.82 36.65 25.17
N LYS A 809 0.06 36.59 24.16
CA LYS A 809 0.53 35.39 23.45
C LYS A 809 1.29 34.43 24.39
N LEU A 810 0.80 34.16 25.60
CA LEU A 810 1.47 33.41 26.66
C LEU A 810 1.94 32.04 26.17
N VAL A 811 1.02 31.23 25.64
CA VAL A 811 1.31 29.88 25.16
C VAL A 811 2.27 29.91 23.96
N MET A 812 2.04 30.83 23.01
CA MET A 812 2.92 31.03 21.86
C MET A 812 4.33 31.47 22.27
N ASN A 813 4.45 32.37 23.25
CA ASN A 813 5.74 32.85 23.75
C ASN A 813 6.49 31.73 24.50
N LEU A 814 5.77 30.98 25.36
CA LEU A 814 6.32 29.79 26.02
C LEU A 814 6.84 28.76 25.01
N MET A 815 6.13 28.55 23.91
CA MET A 815 6.56 27.65 22.85
C MET A 815 7.76 28.18 22.06
N GLN A 816 7.79 29.48 21.75
CA GLN A 816 8.86 30.11 20.98
C GLN A 816 10.19 30.17 21.74
N HIS A 817 10.13 30.41 23.04
CA HIS A 817 11.31 30.54 23.91
C HIS A 817 11.56 29.28 24.76
N PHE A 818 10.94 28.14 24.42
CA PHE A 818 11.05 26.90 25.20
C PHE A 818 12.50 26.44 25.38
N GLU A 819 13.34 26.60 24.35
CA GLU A 819 14.76 26.19 24.41
C GLU A 819 15.65 27.18 25.17
N GLU A 820 15.16 28.39 25.46
CA GLU A 820 15.92 29.45 26.11
C GLU A 820 15.79 29.42 27.65
N VAL A 821 14.91 28.57 28.18
CA VAL A 821 14.63 28.46 29.62
C VAL A 821 15.33 27.25 30.22
N THR A 822 15.55 27.28 31.54
CA THR A 822 16.25 26.18 32.23
C THR A 822 15.41 24.91 32.27
N GLU A 823 16.07 23.76 32.46
CA GLU A 823 15.45 22.43 32.45
C GLU A 823 14.29 22.32 33.44
N GLY A 824 14.40 22.93 34.63
CA GLY A 824 13.32 22.94 35.62
C GLY A 824 12.05 23.65 35.10
N VAL A 825 12.22 24.72 34.33
CA VAL A 825 11.11 25.44 33.69
C VAL A 825 10.58 24.67 32.49
N GLN A 826 11.45 24.07 31.67
CA GLN A 826 11.07 23.19 30.56
C GLN A 826 10.17 22.05 31.04
N ILE A 827 10.57 21.37 32.13
CA ILE A 827 9.78 20.29 32.77
C ILE A 827 8.40 20.79 33.20
N SER A 828 8.34 21.97 33.83
CA SER A 828 7.07 22.54 34.28
C SER A 828 6.14 22.89 33.10
N VAL A 829 6.69 23.43 32.01
CA VAL A 829 5.95 23.74 30.78
C VAL A 829 5.47 22.47 30.08
N LEU A 830 6.28 21.40 30.02
CA LEU A 830 5.86 20.11 29.46
C LEU A 830 4.70 19.48 30.24
N LYS A 831 4.69 19.60 31.58
CA LYS A 831 3.57 19.16 32.42
C LYS A 831 2.29 19.95 32.10
N PHE A 832 2.40 21.27 31.96
CA PHE A 832 1.30 22.14 31.56
C PHE A 832 0.72 21.74 30.19
N PHE A 833 1.56 21.54 29.16
CA PHE A 833 1.08 21.09 27.85
C PHE A 833 0.47 19.69 27.90
N THR A 834 1.03 18.78 28.72
CA THR A 834 0.47 17.43 28.90
C THR A 834 -0.95 17.50 29.44
N ASN A 835 -1.18 18.30 30.49
CA ASN A 835 -2.51 18.50 31.06
C ASN A 835 -3.45 19.20 30.07
N CYS A 836 -2.95 20.13 29.26
CA CYS A 836 -3.74 20.77 28.21
C CYS A 836 -4.24 19.73 27.19
N CYS A 837 -3.39 18.79 26.76
CA CYS A 837 -3.78 17.69 25.88
C CYS A 837 -4.58 16.56 26.58
N SER A 838 -4.98 16.71 27.84
CA SER A 838 -5.80 15.70 28.52
C SER A 838 -7.27 15.70 28.06
N SER A 839 -7.75 16.83 27.51
CA SER A 839 -9.10 17.01 27.00
C SER A 839 -9.12 17.37 25.52
N HIS A 840 -10.22 17.08 24.83
CA HIS A 840 -10.39 17.44 23.42
C HIS A 840 -10.35 18.96 23.20
N PHE A 841 -10.88 19.73 24.15
CA PHE A 841 -10.90 21.19 24.10
C PHE A 841 -9.48 21.78 24.19
N GLY A 842 -8.67 21.32 25.14
CA GLY A 842 -7.29 21.77 25.28
C GLY A 842 -6.37 21.28 24.15
N HIS A 843 -6.60 20.06 23.64
CA HIS A 843 -5.95 19.58 22.41
C HIS A 843 -6.22 20.54 21.24
N THR A 844 -7.49 20.82 20.95
CA THR A 844 -7.88 21.71 19.84
C THR A 844 -7.30 23.12 20.01
N PHE A 845 -7.24 23.61 21.24
CA PHE A 845 -6.61 24.89 21.57
C PHE A 845 -5.13 24.94 21.15
N LEU A 846 -4.35 23.87 21.38
CA LEU A 846 -2.93 23.79 21.03
C LEU A 846 -2.65 23.44 19.56
N THR A 847 -3.57 22.74 18.88
CA THR A 847 -3.33 22.20 17.53
C THR A 847 -3.98 22.98 16.39
N ARG A 848 -4.76 24.03 16.68
CA ARG A 848 -5.47 24.81 15.65
C ARG A 848 -4.55 25.59 14.71
N GLU A 849 -4.98 25.67 13.46
CA GLU A 849 -4.36 26.50 12.43
C GLU A 849 -4.89 27.93 12.50
N ASN A 850 -4.13 28.81 13.13
CA ASN A 850 -4.35 30.24 13.02
C ASN A 850 -3.56 30.71 11.80
N GLY A 851 -4.20 31.29 10.77
CA GLY A 851 -3.63 31.70 9.47
C GLY A 851 -2.49 32.74 9.49
N SER A 852 -1.54 32.60 10.41
CA SER A 852 -0.29 33.32 10.56
C SER A 852 0.88 32.48 10.02
N GLN A 853 2.06 33.09 9.80
CA GLN A 853 3.23 32.42 9.24
C GLN A 853 3.74 31.18 10.03
N THR A 854 3.39 31.04 11.31
CA THR A 854 3.79 29.88 12.14
C THR A 854 2.62 29.37 12.97
N SER A 855 2.15 28.15 12.68
CA SER A 855 1.08 27.47 13.42
C SER A 855 1.56 27.00 14.82
N MET A 856 0.69 27.05 15.84
CA MET A 856 0.96 26.49 17.19
C MET A 856 1.30 25.00 17.12
N MET A 857 0.63 24.26 16.22
CA MET A 857 0.91 22.84 15.99
C MET A 857 2.35 22.62 15.53
N LYS A 858 2.89 23.52 14.69
CA LYS A 858 4.27 23.42 14.21
C LYS A 858 5.29 23.68 15.32
N LEU A 859 5.03 24.66 16.19
CA LEU A 859 5.88 24.91 17.36
C LEU A 859 5.83 23.75 18.36
N LEU A 860 4.62 23.23 18.64
CA LEU A 860 4.43 22.06 19.49
C LEU A 860 5.15 20.81 18.93
N THR A 861 5.09 20.61 17.61
CA THR A 861 5.79 19.52 16.92
C THR A 861 7.31 19.65 17.07
N ASN A 862 7.86 20.85 16.87
CA ASN A 862 9.28 21.12 17.07
C ASN A 862 9.71 20.84 18.53
N ILE A 863 8.93 21.25 19.52
CA ILE A 863 9.19 20.96 20.93
C ILE A 863 9.18 19.44 21.17
N CYS A 864 8.20 18.71 20.60
CA CYS A 864 8.13 17.26 20.73
C CYS A 864 9.37 16.58 20.14
N VAL A 865 9.75 16.92 18.91
CA VAL A 865 10.92 16.36 18.23
C VAL A 865 12.20 16.68 18.99
N ASN A 866 12.44 17.94 19.33
CA ASN A 866 13.65 18.34 20.06
C ASN A 866 13.75 17.64 21.43
N CYS A 867 12.66 17.59 22.19
CA CYS A 867 12.66 16.96 23.51
C CYS A 867 12.79 15.43 23.45
N LEU A 868 12.26 14.77 22.42
CA LEU A 868 12.43 13.32 22.21
C LEU A 868 13.87 12.97 21.85
N LEU A 869 14.54 13.84 21.08
CA LEU A 869 15.91 13.62 20.62
C LEU A 869 16.96 14.11 21.62
N LYS A 870 16.61 14.99 22.57
CA LYS A 870 17.49 15.47 23.64
C LYS A 870 17.94 14.31 24.54
N ASP A 871 19.22 14.30 24.91
CA ASP A 871 19.83 13.29 25.79
C ASP A 871 19.62 13.67 27.27
N ASP A 872 18.34 13.71 27.68
CA ASP A 872 17.92 14.07 29.04
C ASP A 872 16.76 13.18 29.48
N VAL A 873 17.01 12.35 30.49
CA VAL A 873 16.04 11.36 30.98
C VAL A 873 14.79 12.03 31.56
N GLN A 874 14.94 13.15 32.28
CA GLN A 874 13.81 13.83 32.89
C GLN A 874 12.92 14.49 31.82
N ILE A 875 13.53 15.09 30.81
CA ILE A 875 12.79 15.66 29.67
C ILE A 875 12.14 14.55 28.84
N ASN A 876 12.85 13.45 28.53
CA ASN A 876 12.29 12.31 27.79
C ASN A 876 11.08 11.70 28.52
N GLN A 877 11.11 11.59 29.86
CA GLN A 877 9.95 11.17 30.65
C GLN A 877 8.75 12.11 30.44
N LYS A 878 8.94 13.43 30.56
CA LYS A 878 7.83 14.39 30.46
C LYS A 878 7.30 14.50 29.04
N ILE A 879 8.16 14.52 28.03
CA ILE A 879 7.72 14.58 26.64
C ILE A 879 6.98 13.30 26.22
N SER A 880 7.37 12.12 26.74
CA SER A 880 6.63 10.88 26.47
C SER A 880 5.17 10.95 26.90
N ALA A 881 4.88 11.64 28.01
CA ALA A 881 3.52 11.85 28.50
C ALA A 881 2.74 12.83 27.61
N LEU A 882 3.40 13.89 27.14
CA LEU A 882 2.79 14.85 26.22
C LEU A 882 2.40 14.18 24.89
N VAL A 883 3.32 13.45 24.25
CA VAL A 883 3.03 12.77 22.97
C VAL A 883 2.02 11.63 23.16
N PHE A 884 2.00 10.97 24.32
CA PHE A 884 0.96 10.00 24.66
C PHE A 884 -0.43 10.64 24.68
N ASN A 885 -0.59 11.80 25.33
CA ASN A 885 -1.86 12.53 25.33
C ASN A 885 -2.21 13.08 23.96
N LEU A 886 -1.22 13.62 23.23
CA LEU A 886 -1.41 14.20 21.91
C LEU A 886 -1.91 13.15 20.89
N SER A 887 -1.33 11.94 20.90
CA SER A 887 -1.74 10.83 20.02
C SER A 887 -3.12 10.23 20.32
N ARG A 888 -3.79 10.63 21.41
CA ARG A 888 -5.20 10.23 21.67
C ARG A 888 -6.18 10.91 20.72
N PHE A 889 -5.74 11.94 20.02
CA PHE A 889 -6.55 12.69 19.08
C PHE A 889 -5.89 12.72 17.70
N LYS A 890 -6.69 12.96 16.65
CA LYS A 890 -6.19 12.98 15.27
C LYS A 890 -5.27 14.17 15.05
N MET A 891 -4.07 13.90 14.56
CA MET A 891 -3.08 14.90 14.12
C MET A 891 -2.99 14.95 12.59
N PRO A 892 -2.57 16.08 11.99
CA PRO A 892 -2.25 16.14 10.56
C PRO A 892 -1.11 15.17 10.20
N GLU A 893 -1.18 14.53 9.02
CA GLU A 893 -0.24 13.49 8.57
C GLU A 893 1.23 13.94 8.65
N ASP A 894 1.55 15.15 8.19
CA ASP A 894 2.92 15.69 8.25
C ASP A 894 3.47 15.73 9.69
N ASN A 895 2.65 16.13 10.67
CA ASN A 895 3.04 16.18 12.09
C ASN A 895 3.15 14.79 12.71
N GLN A 896 2.29 13.84 12.29
CA GLN A 896 2.40 12.44 12.71
C GLN A 896 3.74 11.84 12.29
N VAL A 897 4.18 12.11 11.06
CA VAL A 897 5.45 11.62 10.51
C VAL A 897 6.65 12.23 11.26
N GLU A 898 6.64 13.53 11.52
CA GLU A 898 7.73 14.21 12.25
C GLU A 898 7.86 13.69 13.70
N ILE A 899 6.75 13.62 14.44
CA ILE A 899 6.75 13.11 15.83
C ILE A 899 7.06 11.62 15.84
N GLY A 900 6.46 10.84 14.94
CA GLY A 900 6.66 9.40 14.83
C GLY A 900 8.09 9.01 14.51
N SER A 901 8.77 9.75 13.61
CA SER A 901 10.19 9.55 13.32
C SER A 901 11.06 9.81 14.56
N ALA A 902 10.79 10.89 15.31
CA ALA A 902 11.53 11.19 16.54
C ALA A 902 11.28 10.14 17.64
N ILE A 903 10.07 9.57 17.71
CA ILE A 903 9.75 8.45 18.60
C ILE A 903 10.56 7.21 18.22
N LEU A 904 10.59 6.84 16.94
CA LEU A 904 11.37 5.69 16.46
C LEU A 904 12.85 5.83 16.78
N GLU A 905 13.42 7.03 16.64
CA GLU A 905 14.81 7.32 17.01
C GLU A 905 15.03 7.28 18.53
N CYS A 906 14.11 7.85 19.32
CA CYS A 906 14.17 7.81 20.78
C CYS A 906 14.10 6.36 21.31
N LEU A 907 13.26 5.52 20.69
CA LEU A 907 13.11 4.09 20.99
C LEU A 907 14.36 3.25 20.66
N GLN A 908 15.34 3.77 19.93
CA GLN A 908 16.63 3.08 19.76
C GLN A 908 17.49 3.10 21.03
N ARG A 909 17.19 4.00 21.97
CA ARG A 909 17.93 4.19 23.22
C ARG A 909 17.35 3.29 24.33
N LYS A 910 18.11 3.11 25.41
CA LYS A 910 17.60 2.43 26.62
C LYS A 910 16.74 3.40 27.41
N LEU A 911 15.44 3.08 27.53
CA LEU A 911 14.46 3.93 28.19
C LEU A 911 13.93 3.27 29.46
N GLU A 912 13.43 4.10 30.38
CA GLU A 912 12.66 3.62 31.52
C GLU A 912 11.32 3.04 31.06
N GLU A 913 10.78 2.11 31.85
CA GLU A 913 9.59 1.33 31.47
C GLU A 913 8.38 2.21 31.11
N GLN A 914 8.09 3.23 31.92
CA GLN A 914 6.94 4.09 31.66
C GLN A 914 7.13 4.97 30.42
N THR A 915 8.35 5.45 30.17
CA THR A 915 8.69 6.20 28.96
C THR A 915 8.54 5.31 27.73
N ALA A 916 9.09 4.09 27.76
CA ALA A 916 8.96 3.12 26.66
C ALA A 916 7.50 2.76 26.39
N TYR A 917 6.69 2.54 27.45
CA TYR A 917 5.26 2.27 27.32
C TYR A 917 4.52 3.41 26.62
N ASN A 918 4.71 4.66 27.09
CA ASN A 918 4.06 5.83 26.53
C ASN A 918 4.38 6.02 25.05
N LEU A 919 5.67 5.90 24.70
CA LEU A 919 6.15 6.06 23.33
C LEU A 919 5.66 4.95 22.41
N MET A 920 5.62 3.69 22.89
CA MET A 920 5.14 2.57 22.08
C MET A 920 3.63 2.64 21.83
N LYS A 921 2.84 3.04 22.84
CA LYS A 921 1.40 3.31 22.67
C LYS A 921 1.16 4.46 21.69
N CYS A 922 1.94 5.53 21.79
CA CYS A 922 1.88 6.64 20.84
C CYS A 922 2.18 6.14 19.42
N LEU A 923 3.29 5.44 19.23
CA LEU A 923 3.70 4.91 17.93
C LEU A 923 2.63 4.00 17.31
N LEU A 924 2.05 3.09 18.08
CA LEU A 924 0.99 2.20 17.61
C LEU A 924 -0.27 2.93 17.13
N ARG A 925 -0.63 4.06 17.77
CA ARG A 925 -1.75 4.91 17.34
C ARG A 925 -1.42 5.65 16.04
N LEU A 926 -0.17 6.12 15.90
CA LEU A 926 0.29 6.75 14.66
C LEU A 926 0.37 5.73 13.51
N MET A 927 0.64 4.47 13.82
CA MET A 927 0.65 3.32 12.90
C MET A 927 -0.78 2.79 12.57
N GLU A 928 -1.83 3.56 12.80
CA GLU A 928 -3.12 3.29 12.15
C GLU A 928 -3.15 3.84 10.72
N ASP A 929 -2.27 4.80 10.41
CA ASP A 929 -2.04 5.34 9.06
C ASP A 929 -0.87 4.60 8.37
N ASN A 930 -1.04 4.19 7.10
CA ASN A 930 -0.09 3.33 6.37
C ASN A 930 1.34 3.94 6.27
N GLU A 931 1.46 5.28 6.19
CA GLU A 931 2.76 5.94 6.03
C GLU A 931 3.67 5.78 7.27
N MET A 932 3.08 5.72 8.47
CA MET A 932 3.82 5.52 9.72
C MET A 932 4.19 4.04 9.95
N CYS A 933 3.35 3.10 9.51
CA CYS A 933 3.70 1.68 9.46
C CYS A 933 4.90 1.44 8.56
N ASP A 934 4.87 1.98 7.34
CA ASP A 934 5.97 1.88 6.38
C ASP A 934 7.27 2.48 6.93
N LEU A 935 7.18 3.64 7.61
CA LEU A 935 8.34 4.28 8.21
C LEU A 935 8.93 3.44 9.35
N ALA A 936 8.09 2.90 10.24
CA ALA A 936 8.52 2.04 11.32
C ALA A 936 9.17 0.74 10.81
N GLY A 937 8.67 0.18 9.69
CA GLY A 937 9.26 -0.98 9.02
C GLY A 937 10.62 -0.69 8.38
N VAL A 938 10.82 0.51 7.81
CA VAL A 938 12.09 0.91 7.17
C VAL A 938 13.16 1.32 8.17
N VAL A 939 12.80 2.13 9.18
CA VAL A 939 13.75 2.61 10.21
C VAL A 939 14.12 1.48 11.17
N GLY A 940 13.18 0.56 11.40
CA GLY A 940 13.32 -0.53 12.37
C GLY A 940 13.19 -0.04 13.81
N MET A 941 12.66 -0.90 14.68
CA MET A 941 12.54 -0.63 16.12
C MET A 941 13.47 -1.58 16.88
N ASN A 942 14.29 -1.06 17.80
CA ASN A 942 15.07 -1.91 18.71
C ASN A 942 14.19 -2.53 19.81
N CYS A 943 13.22 -3.35 19.42
CA CYS A 943 12.31 -4.04 20.33
C CYS A 943 13.04 -5.01 21.25
N SER A 944 14.21 -5.53 20.85
CA SER A 944 14.99 -6.50 21.63
C SER A 944 15.45 -5.99 23.00
N THR A 945 15.64 -4.66 23.13
CA THR A 945 16.03 -4.02 24.39
C THR A 945 14.83 -3.79 25.29
N HIS A 946 13.68 -3.43 24.72
CA HIS A 946 12.46 -3.06 25.46
C HIS A 946 11.55 -4.24 25.80
N GLN A 947 11.58 -5.34 25.03
CA GLN A 947 10.89 -6.60 25.33
C GLN A 947 11.34 -7.24 26.67
N LYS A 948 12.51 -6.81 27.18
CA LYS A 948 13.07 -7.24 28.47
C LYS A 948 12.55 -6.46 29.68
N LEU A 949 11.72 -5.43 29.47
CA LEU A 949 11.16 -4.59 30.54
C LEU A 949 10.00 -5.30 31.26
N SER A 950 8.75 -5.08 30.82
CA SER A 950 7.56 -5.69 31.42
C SER A 950 6.66 -6.31 30.36
N ALA A 951 5.72 -7.18 30.79
CA ALA A 951 4.78 -7.85 29.88
C ALA A 951 3.97 -6.83 29.05
N ARG A 952 3.55 -5.71 29.65
CA ARG A 952 2.83 -4.65 28.94
C ARG A 952 3.66 -3.99 27.84
N VAL A 953 4.95 -3.74 28.06
CA VAL A 953 5.83 -3.14 27.04
C VAL A 953 6.19 -4.17 25.96
N ARG A 954 6.40 -5.43 26.36
CA ARG A 954 6.65 -6.54 25.44
C ARG A 954 5.50 -6.74 24.47
N ASN A 955 4.26 -6.81 24.96
CA ASN A 955 3.08 -6.96 24.12
C ASN A 955 2.95 -5.82 23.10
N LEU A 956 3.29 -4.59 23.49
CA LEU A 956 3.27 -3.45 22.56
C LEU A 956 4.42 -3.52 21.54
N CYS A 957 5.60 -4.00 21.94
CA CYS A 957 6.70 -4.25 20.99
C CYS A 957 6.31 -5.34 19.99
N ASP A 958 5.69 -6.41 20.46
CA ASP A 958 5.27 -7.53 19.61
C ASP A 958 4.17 -7.08 18.64
N LEU A 959 3.20 -6.29 19.10
CA LEU A 959 2.16 -5.70 18.25
C LEU A 959 2.73 -4.70 17.24
N ALA A 960 3.73 -3.91 17.62
CA ALA A 960 4.40 -2.98 16.71
C ALA A 960 5.23 -3.74 15.66
N MET A 961 5.88 -4.85 16.06
CA MET A 961 6.58 -5.75 15.14
C MET A 961 5.62 -6.47 14.18
N GLU A 962 4.46 -6.91 14.66
CA GLU A 962 3.40 -7.49 13.83
C GLU A 962 2.90 -6.48 12.79
N LYS A 963 2.58 -5.25 13.23
CA LYS A 963 2.16 -4.15 12.34
C LYS A 963 3.22 -3.68 11.35
N THR A 964 4.51 -3.93 11.61
CA THR A 964 5.62 -3.59 10.67
C THR A 964 6.07 -4.77 9.82
N ALA A 965 5.63 -6.00 10.14
CA ALA A 965 5.87 -7.20 9.36
C ALA A 965 4.74 -7.48 8.34
N LEU A 966 3.53 -6.95 8.61
CA LEU A 966 2.44 -6.72 7.67
C LEU A 966 2.84 -5.70 6.61
#